data_AF-A0A1J4K2G1-F1
#
_entry.id   AF-A0A1J4K2G1-F1
#
_cell.length_a   1.000
_cell.length_b   1.000
_cell.length_c   1.000
_cell.angle_alpha   90.00
_cell.angle_beta   90.00
_cell.angle_gamma   90.00
#
_symmetry.space_group_name_H-M   'P 1'
#
loop_
_entity.id
_entity.type
_entity.pdbx_description
1 polymer ?
#
loop_
_entity_poly.entity_id
_entity_poly.type
_entity_poly.pdbx_seq_one_letter_code
_entity_poly.pdbx_strand_id
1 'polypeptide(L)'
;MIETTESNDDFQKAEQCLERIEEVLKSPGSEDKYHLFRTFLLLYPNGSTDDWKTFSSQSLFQSFSKVLDALPVCTVIIFCRRHFSELPYFLNFFDRSLAVQMQPKSYLPYLCHRINDLPIQWVVNHLLRISDIRYAYQFLTSTFTGGIIMNPNQCEIMNNQELIWQQYLKISGTRFDLSTLAQDRKGNENSITESWDKMTSYRSLMRQLIDFKLSISLSDFRRFDKNEFVKRQLSDCSTPMRYLKLLRSAILGFAKSNSIDLEPIIISTLTHRDWPVHQKLAIIQEFIMDKENQQKAISLSTFKDEDELLKIREFAKSKNLKYEPLPDNYIEAIRNESYNRLSLSRHGRSCSIEFINTSCDSSLGIASGPEVFRSSLNLLKKKPTSSKSLAELANGSPNDPAEYMSKLKQYLNLREIAPIIALAKYGIVVSYEQFSDVDSRKELLSILVQQRGPENLNLFCEILQLSDDDLIKILCKDEYIHSGEFLMMNLIQYVNRTNSEIFLNYLKKVIDYTAKSNVIKACRLFLKWIGSTFDKYDSEYLLPLSRKALAYTALSMIANQQMTNFTNQQFFNLFQFFNDKENENEKSISSDFAKLLVKSGFEQLADVAFPPISKNFSQQAFVNGFISNDFISFAHSLVCLKQMEKSQIIDYVIAAIPAVPGVLYHRILCLYEILKENQMIYNNEIAVLRILSYASDHSIDFHALNKNPSVILVESVTINNIWDLLPLEKMYKIQGDTLLLHLMINKMNSTCYEDYKKYIARLDHKSSLEPLVQKIPSRFCTKDRISFYQGIGCIDIKKKEQTEYDLQCYDLKEYIKPEFLQNPSKLICELYSKLDLHIRLGHALHSLCSSIANRYDLHVSRICEHLLGVWLNENVRNKKDTMNSSSSSVESSSVYEETFEECCQRDDETNIQKALFILRTWKPRTAAKWLIRFIYQSDPISYRAKSKAIICLFVIADKTLISDAFVGNFEELVHLNAALYFASRLELFDIKYDIDDFSRSKIQSTIKKSMNLHPGALRVILEICIYYKINDRDLLFKLITKLLDTRMRFLLRNFNKIFETFPDLRNDDDFKRLYITVISAPINEMINKQLKSRIKSHHLAVIRDLFDSIAAESIFVDHLIIDDKEVSWADAISQICCSGITQFAAELGSHLVGRKTRSEALNKLLSDDKYDDALNAGFDKELVFNFIVENDLVINATNMLVDEHFVLFTAWLKKNHHDDAIAQVKKALLDQGRTKEVTRMEARLAKQQC
;
A
#
# COMPACT_ATOMS: atom_id res chain seq x y z
N MET A 1 21.91 67.99 -24.47
CA MET A 1 21.43 68.13 -25.87
C MET A 1 22.66 68.37 -26.73
N ILE A 2 22.84 67.61 -27.82
CA ILE A 2 24.08 67.40 -28.60
C ILE A 2 24.98 66.30 -28.00
N GLU A 3 24.52 65.05 -28.13
CA GLU A 3 25.36 63.83 -28.18
C GLU A 3 24.53 62.58 -28.57
N THR A 4 23.21 62.68 -28.70
CA THR A 4 22.31 61.57 -29.10
C THR A 4 21.97 61.51 -30.59
N THR A 5 22.48 62.42 -31.43
CA THR A 5 22.13 62.47 -32.86
C THR A 5 23.05 61.66 -33.77
N GLU A 6 24.30 61.40 -33.38
CA GLU A 6 25.24 60.62 -34.22
C GLU A 6 24.95 59.11 -34.20
N SER A 7 24.42 58.55 -33.10
CA SER A 7 24.07 57.12 -33.04
C SER A 7 22.84 56.73 -33.86
N ASN A 8 21.89 57.66 -34.07
CA ASN A 8 20.66 57.40 -34.83
C ASN A 8 20.91 57.36 -36.35
N ASP A 9 21.89 58.14 -36.84
CA ASP A 9 22.19 58.26 -38.27
C ASP A 9 23.00 57.03 -38.78
N ASP A 10 23.83 56.44 -37.92
CA ASP A 10 24.52 55.18 -38.19
C ASP A 10 23.60 53.95 -38.07
N PHE A 11 22.63 54.00 -37.14
CA PHE A 11 21.60 52.95 -37.01
C PHE A 11 20.69 52.89 -38.25
N GLN A 12 20.22 54.05 -38.74
CA GLN A 12 19.42 54.13 -39.97
C GLN A 12 20.19 53.68 -41.22
N LYS A 13 21.49 53.98 -41.32
CA LYS A 13 22.34 53.49 -42.42
C LYS A 13 22.54 51.98 -42.37
N ALA A 14 22.77 51.41 -41.18
CA ALA A 14 22.90 49.96 -41.00
C ALA A 14 21.59 49.22 -41.34
N GLU A 15 20.45 49.80 -40.94
CA GLU A 15 19.11 49.31 -41.24
C GLU A 15 18.83 49.28 -42.76
N GLN A 16 19.09 50.37 -43.48
CA GLN A 16 18.96 50.42 -44.94
C GLN A 16 19.87 49.41 -45.66
N CYS A 17 21.06 49.12 -45.11
CA CYS A 17 21.97 48.14 -45.69
C CYS A 17 21.47 46.69 -45.52
N LEU A 18 20.90 46.36 -44.35
CA LEU A 18 20.28 45.05 -44.12
C LEU A 18 19.01 44.86 -44.94
N GLU A 19 18.18 45.90 -45.11
CA GLU A 19 17.00 45.85 -45.98
C GLU A 19 17.39 45.57 -47.44
N ARG A 20 18.46 46.19 -47.94
CA ARG A 20 18.99 45.89 -49.29
C ARG A 20 19.45 44.45 -49.43
N ILE A 21 20.08 43.87 -48.41
CA ILE A 21 20.45 42.44 -48.40
C ILE A 21 19.18 41.58 -48.40
N GLU A 22 18.16 41.96 -47.63
CA GLU A 22 16.88 41.26 -47.60
C GLU A 22 16.23 41.20 -48.99
N GLU A 23 16.13 42.34 -49.68
CA GLU A 23 15.54 42.43 -51.02
C GLU A 23 16.31 41.62 -52.08
N VAL A 24 17.65 41.59 -51.99
CA VAL A 24 18.47 40.76 -52.88
C VAL A 24 18.21 39.26 -52.64
N LEU A 25 18.06 38.85 -51.38
CA LEU A 25 17.85 37.45 -51.03
C LEU A 25 16.42 36.94 -51.28
N LYS A 26 15.45 37.85 -51.52
CA LYS A 26 14.10 37.49 -51.99
C LYS A 26 14.07 36.99 -53.45
N SER A 27 15.19 37.06 -54.17
CA SER A 27 15.26 36.57 -55.56
C SER A 27 15.11 35.04 -55.65
N PRO A 28 14.54 34.50 -56.76
CA PRO A 28 14.44 33.06 -56.96
C PRO A 28 15.83 32.38 -56.92
N GLY A 29 15.95 31.28 -56.17
CA GLY A 29 17.19 30.51 -56.02
C GLY A 29 18.09 30.91 -54.83
N SER A 30 17.70 31.92 -54.03
CA SER A 30 18.40 32.30 -52.80
C SER A 30 17.64 31.98 -51.51
N GLU A 31 16.64 31.11 -51.56
CA GLU A 31 15.69 30.83 -50.48
C GLU A 31 16.37 30.30 -49.21
N ASP A 32 17.34 29.38 -49.34
CA ASP A 32 18.08 28.84 -48.18
C ASP A 32 18.94 29.91 -47.51
N LYS A 33 19.56 30.79 -48.31
CA LYS A 33 20.32 31.94 -47.79
C LYS A 33 19.41 32.98 -47.17
N TYR A 34 18.22 33.19 -47.73
CA TYR A 34 17.19 34.06 -47.19
C TYR A 34 16.68 33.54 -45.84
N HIS A 35 16.46 32.24 -45.75
CA HIS A 35 16.08 31.55 -44.53
C HIS A 35 17.17 31.67 -43.44
N LEU A 36 18.44 31.57 -43.82
CA LEU A 36 19.58 31.84 -42.94
C LEU A 36 19.65 33.31 -42.51
N PHE A 37 19.44 34.26 -43.43
CA PHE A 37 19.48 35.70 -43.17
C PHE A 37 18.42 36.15 -42.17
N ARG A 38 17.21 35.65 -42.34
CA ARG A 38 16.12 35.91 -41.40
C ARG A 38 16.41 35.32 -40.01
N THR A 39 17.18 34.24 -39.91
CA THR A 39 17.63 33.71 -38.60
C THR A 39 18.65 34.64 -37.96
N PHE A 40 19.56 35.20 -38.76
CA PHE A 40 20.49 36.24 -38.33
C PHE A 40 19.74 37.46 -37.78
N LEU A 41 18.70 37.94 -38.46
CA LEU A 41 17.90 39.09 -38.00
C LEU A 41 17.19 38.84 -36.65
N LEU A 42 16.85 37.59 -36.33
CA LEU A 42 16.27 37.23 -35.03
C LEU A 42 17.33 37.18 -33.92
N LEU A 43 18.56 36.77 -34.25
CA LEU A 43 19.68 36.67 -33.28
C LEU A 43 20.36 38.01 -33.06
N TYR A 44 20.43 38.85 -34.09
CA TYR A 44 21.12 40.12 -34.13
C TYR A 44 20.17 41.18 -34.71
N PRO A 45 19.12 41.60 -33.98
CA PRO A 45 18.16 42.60 -34.46
C PRO A 45 18.84 43.94 -34.84
N ASN A 46 19.96 44.25 -34.18
CA ASN A 46 20.80 45.42 -34.46
C ASN A 46 22.12 45.06 -35.18
N GLY A 47 22.17 43.92 -35.86
CA GLY A 47 23.39 43.45 -36.52
C GLY A 47 23.84 44.34 -37.69
N SER A 48 25.14 44.35 -37.98
CA SER A 48 25.71 45.03 -39.14
C SER A 48 25.81 44.10 -40.36
N THR A 49 26.14 44.66 -41.52
CA THR A 49 26.44 43.88 -42.73
C THR A 49 27.63 42.93 -42.55
N ASP A 50 28.60 43.28 -41.70
CA ASP A 50 29.78 42.45 -41.45
C ASP A 50 29.47 41.32 -40.45
N ASP A 51 28.55 41.55 -39.52
CA ASP A 51 28.00 40.49 -38.66
C ASP A 51 27.27 39.44 -39.50
N TRP A 52 26.52 39.87 -40.53
CA TRP A 52 25.90 38.95 -41.48
C TRP A 52 26.91 38.14 -42.29
N LYS A 53 27.96 38.77 -42.83
CA LYS A 53 29.02 38.03 -43.56
C LYS A 53 29.68 37.00 -42.66
N THR A 54 29.93 37.36 -41.40
CA THR A 54 30.50 36.47 -40.40
C THR A 54 29.55 35.31 -40.11
N PHE A 55 28.28 35.59 -39.84
CA PHE A 55 27.25 34.59 -39.55
C PHE A 55 27.03 33.62 -40.72
N SER A 56 26.89 34.15 -41.94
CA SER A 56 26.65 33.35 -43.14
C SER A 56 27.85 32.47 -43.56
N SER A 57 29.06 32.80 -43.10
CA SER A 57 30.27 32.01 -43.33
C SER A 57 30.50 30.88 -42.30
N GLN A 58 29.79 30.92 -41.16
CA GLN A 58 29.90 29.92 -40.10
C GLN A 58 28.76 28.89 -40.18
N SER A 59 28.96 27.71 -39.61
CA SER A 59 27.86 26.76 -39.48
C SER A 59 26.81 27.28 -38.49
N LEU A 60 25.53 27.00 -38.76
CA LEU A 60 24.43 27.33 -37.83
C LEU A 60 24.70 26.81 -36.42
N PHE A 61 25.31 25.62 -36.32
CA PHE A 61 25.77 25.03 -35.07
C PHE A 61 26.72 25.94 -34.26
N GLN A 62 27.76 26.49 -34.90
CA GLN A 62 28.70 27.39 -34.22
C GLN A 62 28.03 28.69 -33.77
N SER A 63 27.04 29.16 -34.54
CA SER A 63 26.28 30.36 -34.22
C SER A 63 25.34 30.13 -33.04
N PHE A 64 24.56 29.05 -33.05
CA PHE A 64 23.64 28.73 -31.94
C PHE A 64 24.38 28.41 -30.64
N SER A 65 25.55 27.76 -30.70
CA SER A 65 26.34 27.43 -29.50
C SER A 65 26.90 28.59 -28.71
N LYS A 66 26.96 29.78 -29.29
CA LYS A 66 27.37 30.99 -28.57
C LYS A 66 26.20 31.74 -27.92
N VAL A 67 24.97 31.53 -28.41
CA VAL A 67 23.86 32.45 -28.16
C VAL A 67 22.64 31.80 -27.48
N LEU A 68 22.38 30.49 -27.68
CA LEU A 68 21.14 29.87 -27.15
C LEU A 68 20.95 30.04 -25.63
N ASP A 69 22.01 29.92 -24.83
CA ASP A 69 21.91 30.03 -23.36
C ASP A 69 21.54 31.46 -22.89
N ALA A 70 21.73 32.47 -23.74
CA ALA A 70 21.36 33.85 -23.45
C ALA A 70 19.94 34.22 -23.92
N LEU A 71 19.28 33.35 -24.69
CA LEU A 71 17.98 33.64 -25.31
C LEU A 71 16.80 33.15 -24.48
N PRO A 72 15.64 33.83 -24.55
CA PRO A 72 14.38 33.31 -24.00
C PRO A 72 13.98 31.97 -24.63
N VAL A 73 13.39 31.07 -23.83
CA VAL A 73 13.01 29.72 -24.28
C VAL A 73 12.02 29.75 -25.45
N CYS A 74 11.09 30.71 -25.48
CA CYS A 74 10.16 30.91 -26.59
C CYS A 74 10.90 31.19 -27.92
N THR A 75 11.94 32.01 -27.89
CA THR A 75 12.79 32.29 -29.06
C THR A 75 13.54 31.04 -29.51
N VAL A 76 14.03 30.23 -28.57
CA VAL A 76 14.68 28.94 -28.90
C VAL A 76 13.70 27.96 -29.56
N ILE A 77 12.44 27.93 -29.13
CA ILE A 77 11.39 27.11 -29.76
C ILE A 77 11.15 27.57 -31.20
N ILE A 78 11.09 28.88 -31.45
CA ILE A 78 10.97 29.43 -32.81
C ILE A 78 12.14 28.97 -33.68
N PHE A 79 13.38 29.06 -33.17
CA PHE A 79 14.56 28.54 -33.89
C PHE A 79 14.51 27.03 -34.13
N CYS A 80 14.00 26.26 -33.17
CA CYS A 80 13.86 24.81 -33.30
C CYS A 80 12.80 24.42 -34.34
N ARG A 81 11.68 25.15 -34.43
CA ARG A 81 10.66 24.96 -35.47
C ARG A 81 11.24 25.23 -36.86
N ARG A 82 12.03 26.30 -36.94
CA ARG A 82 12.64 26.80 -38.17
C ARG A 82 13.77 25.91 -38.70
N HIS A 83 14.68 25.51 -37.82
CA HIS A 83 15.85 24.69 -38.15
C HIS A 83 15.72 23.31 -37.55
N PHE A 84 14.62 22.62 -37.90
CA PHE A 84 14.34 21.29 -37.36
C PHE A 84 15.42 20.26 -37.71
N SER A 85 16.17 20.47 -38.78
CA SER A 85 17.36 19.67 -39.12
C SER A 85 18.46 19.70 -38.05
N GLU A 86 18.51 20.76 -37.24
CA GLU A 86 19.46 20.94 -36.14
C GLU A 86 18.88 20.44 -34.80
N LEU A 87 17.79 19.65 -34.82
CA LEU A 87 17.16 19.10 -33.63
C LEU A 87 18.13 18.49 -32.60
N PRO A 88 19.16 17.68 -32.97
CA PRO A 88 20.11 17.14 -31.99
C PRO A 88 20.75 18.22 -31.09
N TYR A 89 20.97 19.41 -31.63
CA TYR A 89 21.54 20.54 -30.92
C TYR A 89 20.55 21.16 -29.93
N PHE A 90 19.31 21.37 -30.36
CA PHE A 90 18.23 21.84 -29.49
C PHE A 90 17.93 20.85 -28.37
N LEU A 91 17.96 19.54 -28.67
CA LEU A 91 17.83 18.49 -27.65
C LEU A 91 18.94 18.60 -26.59
N ASN A 92 20.18 18.85 -26.99
CA ASN A 92 21.28 19.08 -26.05
C ASN A 92 21.10 20.38 -25.24
N PHE A 93 20.57 21.45 -25.83
CA PHE A 93 20.21 22.67 -25.13
C PHE A 93 19.13 22.43 -24.06
N PHE A 94 18.01 21.79 -24.43
CA PHE A 94 16.93 21.46 -23.49
C PHE A 94 17.43 20.59 -22.32
N ASP A 95 18.45 19.77 -22.59
CA ASP A 95 19.06 18.88 -21.61
C ASP A 95 20.08 19.53 -20.68
N ARG A 96 20.76 20.60 -21.09
CA ARG A 96 21.86 21.23 -20.32
C ARG A 96 21.45 22.52 -19.63
N SER A 97 20.51 23.27 -20.20
CA SER A 97 20.13 24.57 -19.68
C SER A 97 19.33 24.43 -18.38
N LEU A 98 19.92 24.89 -17.27
CA LEU A 98 19.27 24.92 -15.95
C LEU A 98 18.00 25.78 -15.97
N ALA A 99 17.98 26.88 -16.71
CA ALA A 99 16.82 27.76 -16.83
C ALA A 99 15.63 27.04 -17.48
N VAL A 100 15.88 26.24 -18.52
CA VAL A 100 14.87 25.42 -19.19
C VAL A 100 14.35 24.31 -18.28
N GLN A 101 15.25 23.60 -17.60
CA GLN A 101 14.88 22.51 -16.67
C GLN A 101 13.97 22.99 -15.52
N MET A 102 14.08 24.26 -15.14
CA MET A 102 13.27 24.90 -14.10
C MET A 102 11.93 25.45 -14.64
N GLN A 103 11.75 25.56 -15.96
CA GLN A 103 10.53 26.07 -16.60
C GLN A 103 9.93 25.10 -17.63
N PRO A 104 9.57 23.86 -17.25
CA PRO A 104 9.03 22.85 -18.17
C PRO A 104 7.77 23.29 -18.95
N LYS A 105 6.98 24.23 -18.39
CA LYS A 105 5.77 24.77 -19.01
C LYS A 105 6.04 25.48 -20.35
N SER A 106 7.22 26.06 -20.54
CA SER A 106 7.51 26.89 -21.73
C SER A 106 7.82 26.06 -22.98
N TYR A 107 8.46 24.89 -22.85
CA TYR A 107 8.94 24.11 -24.02
C TYR A 107 8.30 22.72 -24.18
N LEU A 108 7.86 22.06 -23.10
CA LEU A 108 7.29 20.72 -23.22
C LEU A 108 6.01 20.66 -24.07
N PRO A 109 5.11 21.65 -24.08
CA PRO A 109 3.95 21.61 -24.99
C PRO A 109 4.35 21.52 -26.47
N TYR A 110 5.47 22.15 -26.86
CA TYR A 110 6.05 22.05 -28.20
C TYR A 110 6.63 20.65 -28.44
N LEU A 111 7.46 20.14 -27.53
CA LEU A 111 8.03 18.79 -27.66
C LEU A 111 6.98 17.68 -27.66
N CYS A 112 5.89 17.83 -26.90
CA CYS A 112 4.76 16.90 -26.91
C CYS A 112 4.08 16.84 -28.29
N HIS A 113 4.02 17.97 -29.00
CA HIS A 113 3.45 18.03 -30.35
C HIS A 113 4.36 17.36 -31.39
N ARG A 114 5.69 17.46 -31.21
CA ARG A 114 6.71 16.85 -32.08
C ARG A 114 7.23 15.51 -31.57
N ILE A 115 6.50 14.84 -30.66
CA ILE A 115 7.00 13.65 -29.96
C ILE A 115 7.35 12.48 -30.89
N ASN A 116 6.74 12.41 -32.08
CA ASN A 116 7.04 11.40 -33.11
C ASN A 116 8.38 11.60 -33.81
N ASP A 117 8.97 12.77 -33.70
CA ASP A 117 10.26 13.07 -34.30
C ASP A 117 11.41 12.91 -33.29
N LEU A 118 11.07 12.76 -32.00
CA LEU A 118 12.04 12.67 -30.91
C LEU A 118 12.53 11.23 -30.71
N PRO A 119 13.84 10.99 -30.53
CA PRO A 119 14.33 9.67 -30.19
C PRO A 119 13.82 9.24 -28.82
N ILE A 120 13.25 8.04 -28.71
CA ILE A 120 12.71 7.51 -27.44
C ILE A 120 13.81 7.40 -26.38
N GLN A 121 15.04 7.06 -26.78
CA GLN A 121 16.21 7.04 -25.92
C GLN A 121 16.47 8.41 -25.28
N TRP A 122 16.33 9.49 -26.07
CA TRP A 122 16.46 10.85 -25.57
C TRP A 122 15.32 11.21 -24.61
N VAL A 123 14.08 10.89 -24.96
CA VAL A 123 12.91 11.13 -24.09
C VAL A 123 13.09 10.51 -22.71
N VAL A 124 13.53 9.25 -22.65
CA VAL A 124 13.81 8.54 -21.38
C VAL A 124 14.85 9.28 -20.54
N ASN A 125 15.92 9.78 -21.17
CA ASN A 125 16.97 10.50 -20.48
C ASN A 125 16.52 11.89 -20.01
N HIS A 126 15.76 12.59 -20.84
CA HIS A 126 15.25 13.91 -20.54
C HIS A 126 14.23 13.89 -19.39
N LEU A 127 13.38 12.86 -19.31
CA LEU A 127 12.41 12.68 -18.21
C LEU A 127 13.04 12.69 -16.81
N LEU A 128 14.31 12.29 -16.67
CA LEU A 128 15.05 12.31 -15.41
C LEU A 128 15.55 13.71 -15.01
N ARG A 129 15.59 14.65 -15.97
CA ARG A 129 16.09 16.01 -15.81
C ARG A 129 14.98 17.03 -15.58
N ILE A 130 13.73 16.67 -15.87
CA ILE A 130 12.57 17.52 -15.62
C ILE A 130 12.34 17.60 -14.10
N SER A 131 12.40 18.82 -13.56
CA SER A 131 12.24 19.10 -12.12
C SER A 131 10.80 18.86 -11.64
N ASP A 132 9.79 19.30 -12.39
CA ASP A 132 8.38 19.15 -12.04
C ASP A 132 7.80 17.82 -12.57
N ILE A 133 7.44 16.95 -11.62
CA ILE A 133 6.92 15.62 -11.90
C ILE A 133 5.61 15.61 -12.71
N ARG A 134 4.78 16.67 -12.60
CA ARG A 134 3.49 16.75 -13.32
C ARG A 134 3.73 16.90 -14.81
N TYR A 135 4.67 17.77 -15.16
CA TYR A 135 5.08 18.00 -16.54
C TYR A 135 5.87 16.82 -17.10
N ALA A 136 6.72 16.20 -16.30
CA ALA A 136 7.42 14.98 -16.68
C ALA A 136 6.43 13.83 -16.99
N TYR A 137 5.40 13.66 -16.14
CA TYR A 137 4.34 12.68 -16.35
C TYR A 137 3.45 13.00 -17.56
N GLN A 138 3.16 14.27 -17.80
CA GLN A 138 2.48 14.72 -19.01
C GLN A 138 3.30 14.37 -20.25
N PHE A 139 4.59 14.70 -20.27
CA PHE A 139 5.48 14.42 -21.40
C PHE A 139 5.57 12.92 -21.67
N LEU A 140 5.76 12.10 -20.63
CA LEU A 140 5.75 10.64 -20.74
C LEU A 140 4.42 10.10 -21.27
N THR A 141 3.30 10.63 -20.78
CA THR A 141 1.97 10.22 -21.26
C THR A 141 1.78 10.59 -22.73
N SER A 142 2.21 11.80 -23.13
CA SER A 142 2.23 12.23 -24.52
C SER A 142 3.13 11.37 -25.41
N THR A 143 4.23 10.80 -24.90
CA THR A 143 5.02 9.81 -25.67
C THR A 143 4.24 8.52 -25.89
N PHE A 144 3.51 8.03 -24.89
CA PHE A 144 2.67 6.84 -25.05
C PHE A 144 1.46 7.09 -25.96
N THR A 145 0.91 8.31 -25.98
CA THR A 145 -0.29 8.60 -26.77
C THR A 145 -0.01 9.17 -28.15
N GLY A 146 0.92 10.11 -28.22
CA GLY A 146 1.23 10.89 -29.41
C GLY A 146 2.43 10.37 -30.18
N GLY A 147 3.29 9.52 -29.60
CA GLY A 147 4.48 8.94 -30.25
C GLY A 147 4.20 7.79 -31.21
N ILE A 148 2.92 7.49 -31.47
CA ILE A 148 2.49 6.40 -32.34
C ILE A 148 1.52 6.99 -33.35
N ILE A 149 2.02 7.28 -34.55
CA ILE A 149 1.22 7.74 -35.68
C ILE A 149 1.27 6.69 -36.79
N MET A 150 0.11 6.46 -37.41
CA MET A 150 0.01 5.65 -38.62
C MET A 150 0.70 6.37 -39.78
N ASN A 151 1.79 5.82 -40.32
CA ASN A 151 2.59 6.44 -41.38
C ASN A 151 3.12 5.40 -42.39
N PRO A 152 3.12 5.71 -43.71
CA PRO A 152 3.72 4.83 -44.71
C PRO A 152 5.26 4.69 -44.59
N ASN A 153 5.94 5.68 -44.00
CA ASN A 153 7.40 5.78 -43.83
C ASN A 153 7.90 5.41 -42.42
N GLN A 154 7.23 4.51 -41.71
CA GLN A 154 7.56 4.22 -40.31
C GLN A 154 9.03 3.78 -40.13
N CYS A 155 9.59 3.04 -41.09
CA CYS A 155 11.00 2.64 -41.04
C CYS A 155 11.97 3.83 -41.22
N GLU A 156 11.67 4.79 -42.10
CA GLU A 156 12.50 5.99 -42.26
C GLU A 156 12.47 6.86 -41.00
N ILE A 157 11.30 7.02 -40.38
CA ILE A 157 11.17 7.76 -39.12
C ILE A 157 12.04 7.14 -38.04
N MET A 158 11.98 5.81 -37.88
CA MET A 158 12.81 5.08 -36.92
C MET A 158 14.31 5.28 -37.21
N ASN A 159 14.73 5.20 -38.47
CA ASN A 159 16.12 5.44 -38.86
C ASN A 159 16.56 6.88 -38.60
N ASN A 160 15.70 7.86 -38.86
CA ASN A 160 15.97 9.27 -38.61
C ASN A 160 16.08 9.57 -37.11
N GLN A 161 15.19 9.02 -36.28
CA GLN A 161 15.29 9.12 -34.83
C GLN A 161 16.60 8.53 -34.32
N GLU A 162 17.02 7.37 -34.84
CA GLU A 162 18.32 6.78 -34.47
C GLU A 162 19.48 7.67 -34.93
N LEU A 163 19.42 8.25 -36.12
CA LEU A 163 20.44 9.20 -36.59
C LEU A 163 20.54 10.44 -35.69
N ILE A 164 19.39 11.02 -35.31
CA ILE A 164 19.30 12.16 -34.38
C ILE A 164 19.92 11.79 -33.03
N TRP A 165 19.61 10.59 -32.51
CA TRP A 165 20.19 10.09 -31.27
C TRP A 165 21.71 9.98 -31.35
N GLN A 166 22.25 9.39 -32.42
CA GLN A 166 23.70 9.28 -32.63
C GLN A 166 24.39 10.65 -32.76
N GLN A 167 23.75 11.61 -33.43
CA GLN A 167 24.26 12.98 -33.54
C GLN A 167 24.23 13.70 -32.18
N TYR A 168 23.15 13.56 -31.41
CA TYR A 168 23.03 14.09 -30.05
C TYR A 168 24.14 13.54 -29.14
N LEU A 169 24.44 12.24 -29.20
CA LEU A 169 25.51 11.62 -28.39
C LEU A 169 26.89 12.21 -28.72
N LYS A 170 27.15 12.56 -29.98
CA LYS A 170 28.39 13.24 -30.38
C LYS A 170 28.48 14.67 -29.83
N ILE A 171 27.37 15.41 -29.87
CA ILE A 171 27.31 16.83 -29.42
C ILE A 171 27.38 16.94 -27.90
N SER A 172 26.64 16.09 -27.20
CA SER A 172 26.46 16.16 -25.75
C SER A 172 27.74 15.85 -24.96
N GLY A 173 28.83 15.44 -25.61
CA GLY A 173 30.15 15.23 -24.99
C GLY A 173 30.16 14.19 -23.87
N THR A 174 29.00 13.62 -23.53
CA THR A 174 28.81 12.48 -22.65
C THR A 174 29.41 11.26 -23.34
N ARG A 175 30.73 11.10 -23.20
CA ARG A 175 31.22 9.78 -22.81
C ARG A 175 30.42 9.46 -21.55
N PHE A 176 29.37 8.66 -21.71
CA PHE A 176 28.77 7.96 -20.58
C PHE A 176 29.95 7.44 -19.77
N ASP A 177 30.05 7.87 -18.51
CA ASP A 177 31.09 7.44 -17.61
C ASP A 177 30.80 5.96 -17.31
N LEU A 178 31.25 5.11 -18.25
CA LEU A 178 31.18 3.65 -18.26
C LEU A 178 31.89 3.04 -17.04
N SER A 179 32.42 3.84 -16.13
CA SER A 179 33.18 3.41 -14.97
C SER A 179 32.33 3.21 -13.71
N THR A 180 31.17 3.88 -13.57
CA THR A 180 30.34 3.81 -12.34
C THR A 180 29.07 2.97 -12.47
N LEU A 181 28.82 2.38 -13.66
CA LEU A 181 27.77 1.38 -13.90
C LEU A 181 28.33 0.02 -14.36
N ALA A 182 29.65 -0.13 -14.50
CA ALA A 182 30.31 -1.31 -15.06
C ALA A 182 30.55 -2.48 -14.08
N GLN A 183 29.57 -2.79 -13.22
CA GLN A 183 29.62 -4.08 -12.51
C GLN A 183 28.53 -5.09 -12.89
N ASP A 184 27.56 -4.75 -13.75
CA ASP A 184 26.62 -5.76 -14.24
C ASP A 184 26.38 -5.70 -15.77
N ARG A 185 27.05 -6.63 -16.44
CA ARG A 185 26.74 -7.24 -17.76
C ARG A 185 27.00 -6.44 -19.05
N LYS A 186 27.77 -7.10 -19.92
CA LYS A 186 28.05 -6.76 -21.33
C LYS A 186 26.76 -6.73 -22.17
N GLY A 187 26.42 -5.57 -22.76
CA GLY A 187 25.53 -5.45 -23.92
C GLY A 187 24.72 -4.15 -23.97
N ASN A 188 24.90 -3.34 -25.02
CA ASN A 188 23.98 -2.29 -25.54
C ASN A 188 22.90 -1.71 -24.58
N GLU A 189 23.28 -0.97 -23.53
CA GLU A 189 22.33 -0.40 -22.53
C GLU A 189 21.40 0.74 -23.02
N ASN A 190 21.21 0.93 -24.32
CA ASN A 190 20.32 1.98 -24.88
C ASN A 190 19.57 1.53 -26.15
N SER A 191 19.10 0.28 -26.20
CA SER A 191 18.18 -0.12 -27.28
C SER A 191 16.82 0.59 -27.16
N ILE A 192 16.11 0.73 -28.28
CA ILE A 192 14.74 1.28 -28.32
C ILE A 192 13.82 0.49 -27.38
N THR A 193 13.94 -0.84 -27.40
CA THR A 193 13.13 -1.74 -26.55
C THR A 193 13.38 -1.50 -25.06
N GLU A 194 14.63 -1.42 -24.63
CA GLU A 194 14.97 -1.15 -23.23
C GLU A 194 14.50 0.25 -22.80
N SER A 195 14.53 1.22 -23.71
CA SER A 195 14.03 2.56 -23.45
C SER A 195 12.52 2.57 -23.18
N TRP A 196 11.74 1.80 -23.94
CA TRP A 196 10.31 1.61 -23.66
C TRP A 196 10.04 0.91 -22.32
N ASP A 197 10.86 -0.07 -21.95
CA ASP A 197 10.76 -0.74 -20.64
C ASP A 197 11.06 0.24 -19.50
N LYS A 198 12.11 1.06 -19.64
CA LYS A 198 12.45 2.15 -18.71
C LYS A 198 11.29 3.16 -18.61
N MET A 199 10.67 3.57 -19.72
CA MET A 199 9.49 4.44 -19.70
C MET A 199 8.32 3.84 -18.92
N THR A 200 8.04 2.55 -19.11
CA THR A 200 6.94 1.87 -18.40
C THR A 200 7.21 1.82 -16.89
N SER A 201 8.47 1.60 -16.50
CA SER A 201 8.92 1.71 -15.11
C SER A 201 8.77 3.13 -14.56
N TYR A 202 9.26 4.14 -15.30
CA TYR A 202 9.16 5.55 -14.91
C TYR A 202 7.71 6.00 -14.75
N ARG A 203 6.81 5.55 -15.63
CA ARG A 203 5.38 5.83 -15.51
C ARG A 203 4.84 5.42 -14.14
N SER A 204 5.20 4.23 -13.69
CA SER A 204 4.78 3.67 -12.42
C SER A 204 5.37 4.45 -11.24
N LEU A 205 6.65 4.84 -11.32
CA LEU A 205 7.33 5.64 -10.29
C LEU A 205 6.79 7.08 -10.20
N MET A 206 6.60 7.75 -11.34
CA MET A 206 6.03 9.10 -11.40
C MET A 206 4.61 9.13 -10.87
N ARG A 207 3.81 8.10 -11.17
CA ARG A 207 2.45 7.99 -10.63
C ARG A 207 2.47 7.85 -9.10
N GLN A 208 3.39 7.04 -8.55
CA GLN A 208 3.58 6.98 -7.09
C GLN A 208 3.93 8.37 -6.53
N LEU A 209 4.89 9.08 -7.11
CA LEU A 209 5.25 10.43 -6.67
C LEU A 209 4.06 11.39 -6.63
N ILE A 210 3.20 11.34 -7.65
CA ILE A 210 1.98 12.15 -7.75
C ILE A 210 0.95 11.73 -6.70
N ASP A 211 0.67 10.43 -6.57
CA ASP A 211 -0.33 9.91 -5.64
C ASP A 211 0.08 10.16 -4.17
N PHE A 212 1.37 10.09 -3.86
CA PHE A 212 1.93 10.39 -2.53
C PHE A 212 2.28 11.87 -2.33
N LYS A 213 2.06 12.73 -3.34
CA LYS A 213 2.35 14.17 -3.32
C LYS A 213 3.77 14.51 -2.85
N LEU A 214 4.76 13.71 -3.26
CA LEU A 214 6.16 13.93 -2.89
C LEU A 214 6.79 14.97 -3.83
N SER A 215 7.30 16.07 -3.26
CA SER A 215 7.96 17.15 -4.00
C SER A 215 9.43 16.84 -4.30
N ILE A 216 9.68 15.70 -4.95
CA ILE A 216 11.02 15.24 -5.36
C ILE A 216 11.04 14.90 -6.84
N SER A 217 12.19 15.09 -7.48
CA SER A 217 12.38 14.74 -8.89
C SER A 217 12.33 13.21 -9.09
N LEU A 218 12.02 12.75 -10.31
CA LEU A 218 12.06 11.31 -10.61
C LEU A 218 13.47 10.72 -10.40
N SER A 219 14.52 11.46 -10.77
CA SER A 219 15.90 11.01 -10.64
C SER A 219 16.31 10.81 -9.18
N ASP A 220 15.91 11.74 -8.30
CA ASP A 220 16.12 11.61 -6.86
C ASP A 220 15.30 10.45 -6.28
N PHE A 221 14.04 10.30 -6.69
CA PHE A 221 13.19 9.21 -6.22
C PHE A 221 13.72 7.81 -6.57
N ARG A 222 14.42 7.67 -7.70
CA ARG A 222 15.07 6.40 -8.06
C ARG A 222 16.23 6.04 -7.13
N ARG A 223 16.92 7.04 -6.60
CA ARG A 223 18.04 6.88 -5.64
C ARG A 223 17.59 6.96 -4.19
N PHE A 224 16.29 7.15 -3.98
CA PHE A 224 15.68 7.35 -2.68
C PHE A 224 15.60 6.04 -1.91
N ASP A 225 16.13 6.02 -0.68
CA ASP A 225 15.92 4.91 0.22
C ASP A 225 14.48 4.93 0.75
N LYS A 226 13.64 4.12 0.11
CA LYS A 226 12.22 4.04 0.40
C LYS A 226 11.96 3.44 1.79
N ASN A 227 12.86 2.59 2.31
CA ASN A 227 12.74 2.03 3.66
C ASN A 227 13.00 3.12 4.70
N GLU A 228 14.07 3.90 4.52
CA GLU A 228 14.43 4.98 5.44
C GLU A 228 13.39 6.11 5.43
N PHE A 229 12.78 6.40 4.27
CA PHE A 229 11.67 7.34 4.17
C PHE A 229 10.46 6.91 5.02
N VAL A 230 10.01 5.66 4.84
CA VAL A 230 8.89 5.11 5.63
C VAL A 230 9.23 5.16 7.12
N LYS A 231 10.45 4.78 7.48
CA LYS A 231 10.93 4.81 8.87
C LYS A 231 10.90 6.22 9.46
N ARG A 232 11.38 7.25 8.74
CA ARG A 232 11.34 8.64 9.24
C ARG A 232 9.94 9.20 9.34
N GLN A 233 9.09 8.97 8.34
CA GLN A 233 7.68 9.41 8.38
C GLN A 233 6.94 8.83 9.60
N LEU A 234 7.19 7.56 9.89
CA LEU A 234 6.66 6.90 11.08
C LEU A 234 7.35 7.40 12.37
N SER A 235 8.63 7.76 12.34
CA SER A 235 9.39 8.34 13.47
C SER A 235 8.99 9.77 13.82
N ASP A 236 8.53 10.57 12.86
CA ASP A 236 8.16 11.97 13.06
C ASP A 236 6.72 12.13 13.59
N CYS A 237 5.95 11.05 13.66
CA CYS A 237 4.60 11.07 14.21
C CYS A 237 4.64 11.33 15.72
N SER A 238 4.01 12.41 16.20
CA SER A 238 3.97 12.71 17.64
C SER A 238 2.88 11.95 18.40
N THR A 239 1.83 11.46 17.71
CA THR A 239 0.68 10.79 18.34
C THR A 239 0.32 9.44 17.67
N PRO A 240 -0.21 8.47 18.45
CA PRO A 240 -0.67 7.17 17.94
C PRO A 240 -1.73 7.28 16.83
N MET A 241 -2.66 8.22 16.97
CA MET A 241 -3.75 8.41 16.00
C MET A 241 -3.23 8.90 14.64
N ARG A 242 -2.23 9.79 14.66
CA ARG A 242 -1.57 10.28 13.43
C ARG A 242 -0.74 9.16 12.78
N TYR A 243 -0.07 8.34 13.59
CA TYR A 243 0.68 7.18 13.15
C TYR A 243 -0.23 6.14 12.46
N LEU A 244 -1.36 5.79 13.08
CA LEU A 244 -2.38 4.90 12.51
C LEU A 244 -2.97 5.46 11.21
N LYS A 245 -3.34 6.74 11.21
CA LYS A 245 -3.87 7.40 10.01
C LYS A 245 -2.85 7.35 8.87
N LEU A 246 -1.58 7.66 9.16
CA LEU A 246 -0.49 7.65 8.17
C LEU A 246 -0.21 6.23 7.64
N LEU A 247 -0.21 5.22 8.52
CA LEU A 247 -0.11 3.81 8.14
C LEU A 247 -1.21 3.42 7.16
N ARG A 248 -2.47 3.73 7.48
CA ARG A 248 -3.63 3.36 6.65
C ARG A 248 -3.72 4.15 5.35
N SER A 249 -3.48 5.46 5.38
CA SER A 249 -3.75 6.33 4.24
C SER A 249 -2.62 6.41 3.23
N ALA A 250 -1.37 6.22 3.64
CA ALA A 250 -0.21 6.47 2.77
C ALA A 250 0.82 5.33 2.81
N ILE A 251 1.25 4.90 3.99
CA ILE A 251 2.41 4.00 4.12
C ILE A 251 2.12 2.57 3.66
N LEU A 252 0.93 2.01 3.96
CA LEU A 252 0.56 0.67 3.49
C LEU A 252 0.58 0.58 1.96
N GLY A 253 -0.02 1.56 1.28
CA GLY A 253 -0.02 1.65 -0.18
C GLY A 253 1.40 1.78 -0.72
N PHE A 254 2.19 2.70 -0.16
CA PHE A 254 3.57 2.94 -0.57
C PHE A 254 4.47 1.72 -0.38
N ALA A 255 4.38 1.04 0.76
CA ALA A 255 5.17 -0.14 1.06
C ALA A 255 4.83 -1.32 0.15
N LYS A 256 3.55 -1.55 -0.12
CA LYS A 256 3.10 -2.59 -1.06
C LYS A 256 3.62 -2.32 -2.47
N SER A 257 3.55 -1.08 -2.94
CA SER A 257 4.07 -0.69 -4.27
C SER A 257 5.59 -0.81 -4.41
N ASN A 258 6.32 -0.88 -3.29
CA ASN A 258 7.78 -0.89 -3.27
C ASN A 258 8.38 -2.14 -2.61
N SER A 259 7.56 -3.17 -2.35
CA SER A 259 7.96 -4.41 -1.69
C SER A 259 8.71 -4.19 -0.37
N ILE A 260 8.28 -3.20 0.41
CA ILE A 260 8.86 -2.88 1.71
C ILE A 260 8.20 -3.76 2.76
N ASP A 261 9.01 -4.48 3.52
CA ASP A 261 8.54 -5.16 4.72
C ASP A 261 8.31 -4.13 5.83
N LEU A 262 7.03 -3.91 6.16
CA LEU A 262 6.62 -2.92 7.14
C LEU A 262 6.84 -3.38 8.57
N GLU A 263 6.81 -4.68 8.85
CA GLU A 263 6.83 -5.18 10.22
C GLU A 263 8.12 -4.77 10.96
N PRO A 264 9.33 -4.93 10.39
CA PRO A 264 10.57 -4.49 11.04
C PRO A 264 10.62 -2.97 11.27
N ILE A 265 10.06 -2.18 10.34
CA ILE A 265 10.06 -0.72 10.44
C ILE A 265 9.10 -0.26 11.54
N ILE A 266 7.90 -0.85 11.59
CA ILE A 266 6.91 -0.57 12.65
C ILE A 266 7.50 -0.94 14.01
N ILE A 267 8.13 -2.11 14.14
CA ILE A 267 8.82 -2.52 15.38
C ILE A 267 9.85 -1.45 15.78
N SER A 268 10.75 -1.07 14.87
CA SER A 268 11.83 -0.13 15.19
C SER A 268 11.37 1.29 15.57
N THR A 269 10.18 1.71 15.11
CA THR A 269 9.67 3.08 15.30
C THR A 269 8.58 3.19 16.36
N LEU A 270 7.94 2.09 16.74
CA LEU A 270 6.83 2.05 17.71
C LEU A 270 7.28 1.65 19.12
N THR A 271 8.14 0.64 19.26
CA THR A 271 8.36 -0.07 20.55
C THR A 271 8.99 0.81 21.64
N HIS A 272 9.84 1.75 21.24
CA HIS A 272 10.56 2.66 22.15
C HIS A 272 9.80 3.96 22.46
N ARG A 273 8.59 4.14 21.92
CA ARG A 273 7.82 5.38 22.12
C ARG A 273 7.15 5.41 23.48
N ASP A 274 7.09 6.60 24.09
CA ASP A 274 6.40 6.81 25.37
C ASP A 274 4.87 6.95 25.24
N TRP A 275 4.24 6.01 24.54
CA TRP A 275 2.80 5.96 24.32
C TRP A 275 2.12 4.92 25.23
N PRO A 276 0.80 5.03 25.48
CA PRO A 276 0.08 4.00 26.24
C PRO A 276 0.17 2.63 25.56
N VAL A 277 0.50 1.59 26.33
CA VAL A 277 0.75 0.23 25.80
C VAL A 277 -0.43 -0.33 25.03
N HIS A 278 -1.67 -0.12 25.49
CA HIS A 278 -2.87 -0.60 24.78
C HIS A 278 -2.97 -0.07 23.34
N GLN A 279 -2.47 1.14 23.06
CA GLN A 279 -2.48 1.72 21.71
C GLN A 279 -1.35 1.17 20.84
N LYS A 280 -0.18 0.89 21.44
CA LYS A 280 0.90 0.17 20.74
C LYS A 280 0.46 -1.24 20.37
N LEU A 281 -0.16 -1.96 21.31
CA LEU A 281 -0.66 -3.33 21.09
C LEU A 281 -1.74 -3.38 20.01
N ALA A 282 -2.64 -2.37 19.96
CA ALA A 282 -3.62 -2.27 18.87
C ALA A 282 -2.94 -2.13 17.49
N ILE A 283 -1.87 -1.33 17.38
CA ILE A 283 -1.09 -1.20 16.14
C ILE A 283 -0.34 -2.51 15.82
N ILE A 284 0.29 -3.15 16.81
CA ILE A 284 0.97 -4.44 16.62
C ILE A 284 -0.02 -5.50 16.14
N GLN A 285 -1.21 -5.58 16.75
CA GLN A 285 -2.26 -6.52 16.39
C GLN A 285 -2.78 -6.31 14.96
N GLU A 286 -2.90 -5.06 14.52
CA GLU A 286 -3.46 -4.73 13.21
C GLU A 286 -2.41 -4.88 12.08
N PHE A 287 -1.14 -4.57 12.33
CA PHE A 287 -0.13 -4.41 11.27
C PHE A 287 1.03 -5.41 11.30
N ILE A 288 1.27 -6.13 12.40
CA ILE A 288 2.30 -7.16 12.50
C ILE A 288 1.60 -8.51 12.57
N MET A 289 1.76 -9.34 11.54
CA MET A 289 1.06 -10.62 11.41
C MET A 289 1.93 -11.79 11.82
N ASP A 290 3.24 -11.71 11.54
CA ASP A 290 4.16 -12.78 11.87
C ASP A 290 4.36 -12.90 13.38
N LYS A 291 4.30 -14.13 13.90
CA LYS A 291 4.38 -14.39 15.34
C LYS A 291 5.77 -14.08 15.89
N GLU A 292 6.83 -14.31 15.13
CA GLU A 292 8.21 -14.01 15.54
C GLU A 292 8.42 -12.49 15.62
N ASN A 293 7.91 -11.75 14.65
CA ASN A 293 7.93 -10.29 14.65
C ASN A 293 7.00 -9.69 15.72
N GLN A 294 5.81 -10.26 15.97
CA GLN A 294 4.96 -9.87 17.10
C GLN A 294 5.68 -10.09 18.43
N GLN A 295 6.34 -11.24 18.59
CA GLN A 295 7.14 -11.57 19.77
C GLN A 295 8.31 -10.59 19.97
N LYS A 296 8.97 -10.20 18.88
CA LYS A 296 10.03 -9.18 18.87
C LYS A 296 9.51 -7.78 19.18
N ALA A 297 8.30 -7.44 18.71
CA ALA A 297 7.66 -6.16 19.00
C ALA A 297 7.34 -6.00 20.49
N ILE A 298 6.73 -7.04 21.08
CA ILE A 298 6.40 -7.02 22.50
C ILE A 298 7.64 -7.05 23.39
N SER A 299 8.69 -7.82 23.02
CA SER A 299 9.95 -7.89 23.78
C SER A 299 10.71 -6.56 23.83
N LEU A 300 10.56 -5.71 22.82
CA LEU A 300 11.17 -4.37 22.76
C LEU A 300 10.24 -3.26 23.26
N SER A 301 8.99 -3.57 23.59
CA SER A 301 7.99 -2.56 23.96
C SER A 301 8.24 -2.00 25.36
N THR A 302 8.33 -0.67 25.42
CA THR A 302 8.43 0.09 26.68
C THR A 302 7.08 0.17 27.42
N PHE A 303 7.13 0.12 28.75
CA PHE A 303 5.95 0.16 29.64
C PHE A 303 6.22 1.00 30.90
N LYS A 304 5.18 1.60 31.48
CA LYS A 304 5.28 2.52 32.63
C LYS A 304 4.94 1.90 33.98
N ASP A 305 4.03 0.93 33.98
CA ASP A 305 3.47 0.34 35.19
C ASP A 305 3.11 -1.14 34.97
N GLU A 306 2.72 -1.82 36.06
CA GLU A 306 2.29 -3.22 36.01
C GLU A 306 1.00 -3.42 35.23
N ASP A 307 0.09 -2.44 35.21
CA ASP A 307 -1.16 -2.55 34.44
C ASP A 307 -0.85 -2.60 32.93
N GLU A 308 0.15 -1.85 32.48
CA GLU A 308 0.68 -1.92 31.13
C GLU A 308 1.43 -3.22 30.86
N LEU A 309 2.25 -3.71 31.79
CA LEU A 309 2.96 -4.98 31.65
C LEU A 309 1.99 -6.18 31.59
N LEU A 310 0.95 -6.17 32.42
CA LEU A 310 -0.14 -7.15 32.41
C LEU A 310 -0.86 -7.14 31.07
N LYS A 311 -1.13 -5.98 30.47
CA LYS A 311 -1.72 -5.90 29.12
C LYS A 311 -0.81 -6.53 28.05
N ILE A 312 0.51 -6.39 28.14
CA ILE A 312 1.45 -7.06 27.22
C ILE A 312 1.42 -8.57 27.43
N ARG A 313 1.41 -9.04 28.69
CA ARG A 313 1.32 -10.47 29.03
C ARG A 313 -0.01 -11.09 28.59
N GLU A 314 -1.12 -10.42 28.84
CA GLU A 314 -2.46 -10.82 28.40
C GLU A 314 -2.52 -10.91 26.87
N PHE A 315 -1.95 -9.92 26.18
CA PHE A 315 -1.81 -9.95 24.74
C PHE A 315 -0.96 -11.14 24.27
N ALA A 316 0.23 -11.36 24.85
CA ALA A 316 1.11 -12.49 24.54
C ALA A 316 0.43 -13.85 24.79
N LYS A 317 -0.30 -13.98 25.90
CA LYS A 317 -1.08 -15.18 26.25
C LYS A 317 -2.22 -15.40 25.28
N SER A 318 -2.96 -14.35 24.91
CA SER A 318 -4.05 -14.43 23.92
C SER A 318 -3.55 -14.85 22.53
N LYS A 319 -2.29 -14.55 22.20
CA LYS A 319 -1.67 -14.86 20.91
C LYS A 319 -0.72 -16.07 20.94
N ASN A 320 -0.55 -16.70 22.11
CA ASN A 320 0.36 -17.82 22.35
C ASN A 320 1.82 -17.50 21.96
N LEU A 321 2.32 -16.35 22.42
CA LEU A 321 3.68 -15.84 22.19
C LEU A 321 4.53 -15.99 23.46
N LYS A 322 5.83 -16.32 23.31
CA LYS A 322 6.76 -16.36 24.45
C LYS A 322 7.26 -14.93 24.75
N TYR A 323 7.00 -14.40 25.94
CA TYR A 323 7.38 -13.04 26.30
C TYR A 323 8.09 -13.02 27.65
N GLU A 324 9.28 -12.43 27.68
CA GLU A 324 10.04 -12.11 28.89
C GLU A 324 10.29 -10.60 28.94
N PRO A 325 9.93 -9.91 30.05
CA PRO A 325 10.17 -8.48 30.17
C PRO A 325 11.65 -8.15 30.33
N LEU A 326 12.10 -7.08 29.68
CA LEU A 326 13.45 -6.55 29.83
C LEU A 326 13.45 -5.34 30.79
N PRO A 327 14.36 -5.28 31.78
CA PRO A 327 14.47 -4.15 32.72
C PRO A 327 14.66 -2.79 32.03
N ASP A 328 15.40 -2.76 30.92
CA ASP A 328 15.68 -1.54 30.14
C ASP A 328 14.42 -0.93 29.49
N ASN A 329 13.30 -1.68 29.43
CA ASN A 329 12.04 -1.24 28.84
C ASN A 329 11.09 -0.60 29.87
N TYR A 330 11.40 -0.67 31.17
CA TYR A 330 10.62 -0.03 32.22
C TYR A 330 10.96 1.47 32.29
N ILE A 331 9.97 2.32 32.07
CA ILE A 331 10.11 3.78 32.13
C ILE A 331 9.53 4.25 33.46
N GLU A 332 10.38 4.53 34.44
CA GLU A 332 9.95 5.06 35.74
C GLU A 332 9.34 6.46 35.54
N ALA A 333 8.14 6.68 36.09
CA ALA A 333 7.50 7.98 36.14
C ALA A 333 8.17 8.90 37.19
N ILE A 334 9.49 9.14 37.10
CA ILE A 334 10.12 10.26 37.82
C ILE A 334 10.00 11.52 36.95
N ARG A 335 8.83 12.16 37.00
CA ARG A 335 8.68 13.60 36.74
C ARG A 335 7.56 14.17 37.60
N ASN A 336 7.84 14.28 38.90
CA ASN A 336 7.46 15.48 39.63
C ASN A 336 8.76 16.05 40.20
N GLU A 337 8.99 17.35 39.96
CA GLU A 337 10.16 18.15 40.37
C GLU A 337 11.42 18.07 39.48
N SER A 338 11.35 18.72 38.31
CA SER A 338 12.34 19.72 37.82
C SER A 338 12.18 19.94 36.31
N TYR A 339 11.11 20.63 35.93
CA TYR A 339 11.14 21.46 34.72
C TYR A 339 12.10 22.62 35.02
N ASN A 340 13.36 22.48 34.62
CA ASN A 340 14.21 23.60 34.21
C ASN A 340 15.55 23.12 33.62
N ARG A 341 15.88 23.67 32.45
CA ARG A 341 17.17 23.65 31.71
C ARG A 341 17.44 22.38 30.88
N LEU A 342 17.66 22.41 29.56
CA LEU A 342 18.21 23.46 28.70
C LEU A 342 17.45 23.56 27.36
N SER A 343 16.73 24.66 27.19
CA SER A 343 16.62 25.36 25.91
C SER A 343 18.03 25.83 25.50
N LEU A 344 18.68 25.11 24.60
CA LEU A 344 19.85 25.63 23.89
C LEU A 344 19.38 26.23 22.57
N SER A 345 19.06 27.52 22.66
CA SER A 345 19.12 28.45 21.56
C SER A 345 20.52 28.44 20.93
N ARG A 346 20.59 28.11 19.64
CA ARG A 346 21.53 28.74 18.69
C ARG A 346 20.64 29.25 17.56
N HIS A 347 20.19 30.50 17.64
CA HIS A 347 20.84 31.66 17.00
C HIS A 347 21.31 31.36 15.58
N GLY A 348 20.61 32.00 14.66
CA GLY A 348 20.82 31.87 13.23
C GLY A 348 22.14 32.48 12.75
N ARG A 349 22.43 32.11 11.51
CA ARG A 349 22.94 33.06 10.52
C ARG A 349 21.99 33.00 9.33
N SER A 350 21.25 34.09 9.15
CA SER A 350 20.70 34.49 7.87
C SER A 350 21.84 34.81 6.90
N CYS A 351 21.69 34.36 5.66
CA CYS A 351 21.88 35.15 4.43
C CYS A 351 20.89 34.52 3.43
N SER A 352 19.69 35.08 3.24
CA SER A 352 19.35 35.94 2.07
C SER A 352 19.73 35.24 0.74
N ILE A 353 18.79 34.81 -0.09
CA ILE A 353 17.88 35.67 -0.87
C ILE A 353 16.52 34.98 -1.11
N GLU A 354 15.46 35.76 -0.90
CA GLU A 354 14.06 35.47 -1.20
C GLU A 354 13.70 35.68 -2.69
N PHE A 355 12.47 35.22 -3.03
CA PHE A 355 11.60 35.43 -4.20
C PHE A 355 11.49 34.18 -5.11
N ILE A 356 10.32 33.56 -5.36
CA ILE A 356 8.90 33.96 -5.22
C ILE A 356 7.99 32.79 -4.83
N ASN A 357 7.01 33.14 -3.98
CA ASN A 357 5.78 32.44 -3.60
C ASN A 357 5.06 31.63 -4.70
N THR A 358 4.52 30.49 -4.31
CA THR A 358 3.12 30.16 -4.62
C THR A 358 2.43 29.58 -3.37
N SER A 359 1.40 30.29 -2.93
CA SER A 359 0.48 29.91 -1.87
C SER A 359 -0.35 28.69 -2.29
N CYS A 360 -0.29 27.62 -1.50
CA CYS A 360 -1.35 26.64 -1.40
C CYS A 360 -1.30 26.01 0.00
N ASP A 361 -1.93 26.70 0.95
CA ASP A 361 -2.25 26.14 2.26
C ASP A 361 -3.33 25.07 2.11
N SER A 362 -2.93 23.80 2.29
CA SER A 362 -3.58 22.81 3.16
C SER A 362 -3.16 21.39 2.74
N SER A 363 -1.99 20.93 3.16
CA SER A 363 -1.69 19.49 3.25
C SER A 363 -0.49 19.22 4.14
N LEU A 364 -0.70 18.32 5.11
CA LEU A 364 0.29 17.54 5.87
C LEU A 364 1.75 17.92 5.59
N GLY A 365 2.34 18.73 6.48
CA GLY A 365 3.73 19.16 6.37
C GLY A 365 4.69 17.97 6.27
N ILE A 366 5.18 17.73 5.06
CA ILE A 366 6.37 16.95 4.75
C ILE A 366 7.34 17.96 4.13
N ALA A 367 8.20 18.55 4.96
CA ALA A 367 9.25 19.45 4.51
C ALA A 367 10.58 19.03 5.12
N SER A 368 11.31 18.19 4.40
CA SER A 368 12.76 18.02 4.56
C SER A 368 13.34 17.68 3.20
N GLY A 369 14.32 18.47 2.73
CA GLY A 369 14.88 18.34 1.39
C GLY A 369 15.56 16.99 1.10
N PRO A 370 15.78 16.67 -0.19
CA PRO A 370 16.31 15.37 -0.65
C PRO A 370 17.72 15.03 -0.14
N GLU A 371 18.53 16.02 0.26
CA GLU A 371 19.88 15.79 0.77
C GLU A 371 19.93 15.01 2.09
N VAL A 372 18.87 15.05 2.89
CA VAL A 372 18.82 14.33 4.19
C VAL A 372 18.60 12.83 4.01
N PHE A 373 18.31 12.34 2.80
CA PHE A 373 18.02 10.93 2.49
C PHE A 373 19.13 10.23 1.71
N ARG A 374 20.28 10.89 1.49
CA ARG A 374 21.50 10.23 1.01
C ARG A 374 22.13 9.45 2.16
N SER A 375 22.58 8.23 1.87
CA SER A 375 23.08 7.26 2.84
C SER A 375 24.10 7.84 3.82
N SER A 376 23.63 8.23 5.00
CA SER A 376 24.46 8.26 6.20
C SER A 376 24.61 6.82 6.69
N LEU A 377 25.47 6.06 6.01
CA LEU A 377 26.12 4.90 6.60
C LEU A 377 26.92 5.40 7.82
N ASN A 378 26.73 4.74 8.95
CA ASN A 378 27.37 4.99 10.25
C ASN A 378 26.70 6.07 11.11
N LEU A 379 25.66 5.70 11.84
CA LEU A 379 25.45 6.17 13.21
C LEU A 379 24.58 5.17 14.01
N LEU A 380 24.93 3.89 13.94
CA LEU A 380 24.70 2.97 15.06
C LEU A 380 26.03 2.75 15.76
N LYS A 381 26.49 3.78 16.49
CA LYS A 381 27.26 3.48 17.70
C LYS A 381 26.27 2.78 18.63
N LYS A 382 26.18 1.44 18.51
CA LYS A 382 25.77 0.57 19.60
C LYS A 382 26.59 1.03 20.81
N LYS A 383 25.97 1.75 21.74
CA LYS A 383 26.42 1.63 23.12
C LYS A 383 26.22 0.14 23.45
N PRO A 384 27.27 -0.61 23.81
CA PRO A 384 27.07 -1.88 24.45
C PRO A 384 26.68 -1.55 25.88
N THR A 385 25.41 -1.23 26.11
CA THR A 385 24.82 -1.50 27.41
C THR A 385 24.32 -2.92 27.29
N SER A 386 25.03 -3.86 27.93
CA SER A 386 24.54 -5.21 28.14
C SER A 386 23.14 -5.10 28.73
N SER A 387 22.12 -5.39 27.93
CA SER A 387 20.74 -5.41 28.39
C SER A 387 20.59 -6.57 29.33
N LYS A 388 20.79 -6.30 30.61
CA LYS A 388 20.70 -7.29 31.68
C LYS A 388 19.26 -7.74 31.78
N SER A 389 19.00 -9.04 31.66
CA SER A 389 17.66 -9.60 31.91
C SER A 389 17.22 -9.33 33.36
N LEU A 390 15.93 -9.48 33.67
CA LEU A 390 15.46 -9.47 35.06
C LEU A 390 16.26 -10.47 35.93
N ALA A 391 16.72 -11.57 35.33
CA ALA A 391 17.59 -12.54 35.98
C ALA A 391 18.96 -11.97 36.38
N GLU A 392 19.66 -11.30 35.46
CA GLU A 392 20.95 -10.66 35.76
C GLU A 392 20.84 -9.52 36.79
N LEU A 393 19.68 -8.89 36.88
CA LEU A 393 19.39 -7.81 37.84
C LEU A 393 19.11 -8.36 39.24
N ALA A 394 18.31 -9.43 39.33
CA ALA A 394 17.91 -10.14 40.55
C ALA A 394 18.77 -11.39 40.85
N ASN A 395 19.98 -11.47 40.30
CA ASN A 395 21.00 -12.40 40.77
C ASN A 395 21.57 -11.85 42.07
N GLY A 396 21.68 -12.71 43.10
CA GLY A 396 21.90 -12.44 44.53
C GLY A 396 23.17 -11.68 44.95
N SER A 397 23.68 -10.78 44.11
CA SER A 397 24.77 -9.86 44.37
C SER A 397 24.23 -8.44 44.56
N PRO A 398 24.52 -7.76 45.69
CA PRO A 398 25.32 -8.22 46.82
C PRO A 398 24.61 -9.26 47.69
N ASN A 399 25.38 -10.10 48.39
CA ASN A 399 24.87 -11.14 49.30
C ASN A 399 24.30 -10.56 50.60
N ASP A 400 24.56 -9.28 50.89
CA ASP A 400 23.96 -8.58 52.02
C ASP A 400 22.49 -8.23 51.72
N PRO A 401 21.52 -8.70 52.53
CA PRO A 401 20.10 -8.48 52.26
C PRO A 401 19.70 -7.00 52.19
N ALA A 402 20.32 -6.12 52.98
CA ALA A 402 19.96 -4.70 53.01
C ALA A 402 20.49 -3.95 51.76
N GLU A 403 21.71 -4.25 51.34
CA GLU A 403 22.31 -3.71 50.13
C GLU A 403 21.61 -4.25 48.86
N TYR A 404 21.21 -5.52 48.88
CA TYR A 404 20.43 -6.17 47.82
C TYR A 404 19.04 -5.55 47.67
N MET A 405 18.37 -5.26 48.79
CA MET A 405 17.08 -4.55 48.79
C MET A 405 17.21 -3.12 48.22
N SER A 406 18.30 -2.40 48.52
CA SER A 406 18.52 -1.06 47.98
C SER A 406 18.73 -1.07 46.46
N LYS A 407 19.42 -2.08 45.92
CA LYS A 407 19.61 -2.30 44.47
C LYS A 407 18.30 -2.53 43.73
N LEU A 408 17.38 -3.30 44.32
CA LEU A 408 16.11 -3.69 43.69
C LEU A 408 14.95 -2.73 43.97
N LYS A 409 15.17 -1.70 44.79
CA LYS A 409 14.13 -0.77 45.29
C LYS A 409 13.33 -0.08 44.19
N GLN A 410 13.97 0.28 43.07
CA GLN A 410 13.33 0.95 41.92
C GLN A 410 12.40 0.03 41.11
N TYR A 411 12.44 -1.30 41.35
CA TYR A 411 11.62 -2.30 40.68
C TYR A 411 10.62 -2.98 41.64
N LEU A 412 10.37 -2.38 42.80
CA LEU A 412 9.51 -2.95 43.85
C LEU A 412 8.06 -3.15 43.39
N ASN A 413 7.62 -2.39 42.39
CA ASN A 413 6.31 -2.54 41.78
C ASN A 413 6.22 -3.76 40.85
N LEU A 414 7.34 -4.40 40.48
CA LEU A 414 7.31 -5.57 39.60
C LEU A 414 7.00 -6.87 40.36
N ARG A 415 5.96 -7.60 39.93
CA ARG A 415 5.45 -8.81 40.62
C ARG A 415 6.46 -9.96 40.69
N GLU A 416 7.45 -10.02 39.80
CA GLU A 416 8.50 -11.05 39.77
C GLU A 416 9.67 -10.72 40.72
N ILE A 417 9.92 -9.44 40.99
CA ILE A 417 10.99 -8.97 41.88
C ILE A 417 10.46 -8.77 43.30
N ALA A 418 9.20 -8.38 43.47
CA ALA A 418 8.59 -8.17 44.78
C ALA A 418 8.70 -9.38 45.75
N PRO A 419 8.51 -10.64 45.31
CA PRO A 419 8.73 -11.83 46.14
C PRO A 419 10.20 -12.03 46.51
N ILE A 420 11.14 -11.74 45.60
CA ILE A 420 12.59 -11.82 45.84
C ILE A 420 13.01 -10.76 46.87
N ILE A 421 12.48 -9.54 46.77
CA ILE A 421 12.66 -8.49 47.79
C ILE A 421 12.01 -8.91 49.12
N ALA A 422 10.85 -9.55 49.10
CA ALA A 422 10.18 -10.05 50.30
C ALA A 422 11.00 -11.14 51.00
N LEU A 423 11.61 -12.07 50.25
CA LEU A 423 12.53 -13.08 50.79
C LEU A 423 13.79 -12.43 51.41
N ALA A 424 14.32 -11.38 50.78
CA ALA A 424 15.44 -10.62 51.34
C ALA A 424 15.09 -9.95 52.68
N LYS A 425 13.84 -9.48 52.89
CA LYS A 425 13.36 -9.00 54.20
C LYS A 425 13.38 -10.08 55.29
N TYR A 426 13.26 -11.34 54.92
CA TYR A 426 13.36 -12.48 55.84
C TYR A 426 14.79 -13.01 56.02
N GLY A 427 15.77 -12.35 55.38
CA GLY A 427 17.20 -12.66 55.47
C GLY A 427 17.70 -13.65 54.41
N ILE A 428 16.89 -13.95 53.38
CA ILE A 428 17.24 -14.91 52.32
C ILE A 428 17.44 -14.16 51.00
N VAL A 429 18.68 -14.12 50.51
CA VAL A 429 19.01 -13.60 49.19
C VAL A 429 18.99 -14.76 48.19
N VAL A 430 18.11 -14.69 47.21
CA VAL A 430 17.95 -15.71 46.15
C VAL A 430 18.20 -15.10 44.78
N SER A 431 18.74 -15.89 43.86
CA SER A 431 18.79 -15.51 42.45
C SER A 431 17.41 -15.67 41.79
N TYR A 432 17.21 -14.98 40.67
CA TYR A 432 15.99 -15.13 39.87
C TYR A 432 15.78 -16.57 39.38
N GLU A 433 16.87 -17.26 39.02
CA GLU A 433 16.85 -18.65 38.57
C GLU A 433 16.43 -19.59 39.72
N GLN A 434 16.95 -19.36 40.93
CA GLN A 434 16.56 -20.10 42.13
C GLN A 434 15.10 -19.86 42.53
N PHE A 435 14.54 -18.67 42.29
CA PHE A 435 13.13 -18.43 42.54
C PHE A 435 12.23 -18.95 41.41
N SER A 436 12.69 -18.91 40.16
CA SER A 436 11.91 -19.39 39.01
C SER A 436 11.79 -20.91 38.99
N ASP A 437 12.84 -21.61 39.43
CA ASP A 437 12.83 -23.05 39.58
C ASP A 437 11.85 -23.49 40.68
N VAL A 438 10.95 -24.39 40.30
CA VAL A 438 9.93 -24.93 41.20
C VAL A 438 10.60 -25.73 42.31
N ASP A 439 11.59 -26.56 42.00
CA ASP A 439 12.22 -27.45 42.99
C ASP A 439 13.06 -26.66 44.01
N SER A 440 13.74 -25.60 43.56
CA SER A 440 14.39 -24.62 44.43
C SER A 440 13.39 -23.89 45.33
N ARG A 441 12.20 -23.50 44.84
CA ARG A 441 11.12 -22.94 45.69
C ARG A 441 10.60 -23.94 46.71
N LYS A 442 10.53 -25.23 46.37
CA LYS A 442 10.16 -26.30 47.31
C LYS A 442 11.20 -26.42 48.44
N GLU A 443 12.48 -26.32 48.09
CA GLU A 443 13.58 -26.32 49.07
C GLU A 443 13.53 -25.07 49.96
N LEU A 444 13.31 -23.88 49.38
CA LEU A 444 13.13 -22.64 50.14
C LEU A 444 11.95 -22.70 51.13
N LEU A 445 10.84 -23.35 50.75
CA LEU A 445 9.71 -23.58 51.66
C LEU A 445 10.16 -24.41 52.87
N SER A 446 10.90 -25.51 52.66
CA SER A 446 11.42 -26.32 53.77
C SER A 446 12.35 -25.52 54.69
N ILE A 447 13.23 -24.67 54.14
CA ILE A 447 14.14 -23.83 54.91
C ILE A 447 13.36 -22.78 55.72
N LEU A 448 12.38 -22.10 55.11
CA LEU A 448 11.56 -21.09 55.77
C LEU A 448 10.74 -21.68 56.92
N VAL A 449 10.11 -22.84 56.70
CA VAL A 449 9.33 -23.55 57.73
C VAL A 449 10.23 -24.02 58.88
N GLN A 450 11.44 -24.52 58.60
CA GLN A 450 12.40 -24.94 59.62
C GLN A 450 12.97 -23.75 60.43
N GLN A 451 13.26 -22.61 59.79
CA GLN A 451 13.89 -21.47 60.46
C GLN A 451 12.92 -20.55 61.21
N ARG A 452 11.68 -20.41 60.74
CA ARG A 452 10.70 -19.44 61.26
C ARG A 452 9.43 -20.07 61.82
N GLY A 453 9.31 -21.40 61.74
CA GLY A 453 8.16 -22.15 62.22
C GLY A 453 6.95 -22.13 61.27
N PRO A 454 6.00 -23.05 61.46
CA PRO A 454 4.83 -23.24 60.57
C PRO A 454 3.74 -22.16 60.71
N GLU A 455 3.86 -21.22 61.66
CA GLU A 455 2.84 -20.19 61.92
C GLU A 455 2.66 -19.20 60.76
N ASN A 456 3.71 -18.99 59.97
CA ASN A 456 3.71 -18.10 58.80
C ASN A 456 3.48 -18.84 57.47
N LEU A 457 3.00 -20.10 57.51
CA LEU A 457 2.91 -20.96 56.34
C LEU A 457 2.06 -20.36 55.21
N ASN A 458 0.89 -19.78 55.51
CA ASN A 458 0.03 -19.17 54.49
C ASN A 458 0.74 -18.01 53.77
N LEU A 459 1.49 -17.19 54.51
CA LEU A 459 2.28 -16.08 53.95
C LEU A 459 3.44 -16.60 53.09
N PHE A 460 4.10 -17.69 53.50
CA PHE A 460 5.16 -18.31 52.71
C PHE A 460 4.61 -18.94 51.42
N CYS A 461 3.43 -19.57 51.49
CA CYS A 461 2.74 -20.10 50.32
C CYS A 461 2.35 -18.98 49.33
N GLU A 462 1.90 -17.82 49.83
CA GLU A 462 1.60 -16.64 49.01
C GLU A 462 2.85 -16.06 48.34
N ILE A 463 3.99 -16.01 49.04
CA ILE A 463 5.26 -15.53 48.49
C ILE A 463 5.83 -16.49 47.44
N LEU A 464 5.75 -17.80 47.67
CA LEU A 464 6.37 -18.82 46.82
C LEU A 464 5.48 -19.33 45.66
N GLN A 465 4.17 -19.07 45.70
CA GLN A 465 3.20 -19.46 44.64
C GLN A 465 3.31 -20.94 44.20
N LEU A 466 3.31 -21.87 45.16
CA LEU A 466 3.35 -23.31 44.90
C LEU A 466 1.94 -23.90 44.71
N SER A 467 1.81 -24.98 43.94
CA SER A 467 0.54 -25.67 43.76
C SER A 467 0.13 -26.44 45.02
N ASP A 468 -1.18 -26.63 45.21
CA ASP A 468 -1.74 -27.41 46.33
C ASP A 468 -1.12 -28.82 46.42
N ASP A 469 -0.90 -29.48 45.27
CA ASP A 469 -0.29 -30.81 45.20
C ASP A 469 1.18 -30.81 45.61
N ASP A 470 1.93 -29.77 45.25
CA ASP A 470 3.32 -29.60 45.67
C ASP A 470 3.40 -29.33 47.18
N LEU A 471 2.52 -28.49 47.72
CA LEU A 471 2.45 -28.18 49.15
C LEU A 471 2.19 -29.44 49.98
N ILE A 472 1.21 -30.25 49.59
CA ILE A 472 0.90 -31.51 50.27
C ILE A 472 2.08 -32.48 50.18
N LYS A 473 2.73 -32.63 49.02
CA LYS A 473 3.90 -33.53 48.88
C LYS A 473 5.11 -33.12 49.73
N ILE A 474 5.32 -31.82 49.96
CA ILE A 474 6.49 -31.33 50.72
C ILE A 474 6.26 -31.44 52.22
N LEU A 475 5.08 -31.03 52.68
CA LEU A 475 4.79 -30.88 54.11
C LEU A 475 4.27 -32.17 54.75
N CYS A 476 3.69 -33.09 53.97
CA CYS A 476 3.25 -34.41 54.42
C CYS A 476 4.39 -35.46 54.42
N LYS A 477 5.58 -35.08 54.88
CA LYS A 477 6.75 -35.96 55.05
C LYS A 477 6.95 -36.35 56.50
N ASP A 478 7.62 -37.48 56.72
CA ASP A 478 7.79 -38.06 58.06
C ASP A 478 8.52 -37.14 59.04
N GLU A 479 9.40 -36.27 58.54
CA GLU A 479 10.15 -35.26 59.31
C GLU A 479 9.23 -34.25 60.04
N TYR A 480 8.03 -33.99 59.52
CA TYR A 480 7.11 -33.01 60.08
C TYR A 480 6.06 -33.62 61.02
N ILE A 481 6.09 -34.94 61.28
CA ILE A 481 5.08 -35.64 62.09
C ILE A 481 4.97 -35.03 63.50
N HIS A 482 6.08 -34.62 64.10
CA HIS A 482 6.13 -34.07 65.46
C HIS A 482 5.39 -32.72 65.57
N SER A 483 5.38 -31.95 64.49
CA SER A 483 4.64 -30.68 64.32
C SER A 483 3.32 -30.85 63.58
N GLY A 484 2.91 -32.10 63.29
CA GLY A 484 1.80 -32.43 62.41
C GLY A 484 0.47 -31.85 62.87
N GLU A 485 0.22 -31.78 64.18
CA GLU A 485 -1.03 -31.20 64.71
C GLU A 485 -1.24 -29.74 64.29
N PHE A 486 -0.17 -28.94 64.30
CA PHE A 486 -0.23 -27.54 63.92
C PHE A 486 -0.29 -27.37 62.40
N LEU A 487 0.49 -28.15 61.65
CA LEU A 487 0.50 -28.13 60.18
C LEU A 487 -0.86 -28.53 59.59
N MET A 488 -1.51 -29.55 60.16
CA MET A 488 -2.78 -30.07 59.66
C MET A 488 -3.91 -29.04 59.67
N MET A 489 -3.90 -28.07 60.59
CA MET A 489 -4.89 -26.99 60.59
C MET A 489 -4.80 -26.09 59.36
N ASN A 490 -3.61 -25.92 58.78
CA ASN A 490 -3.38 -25.10 57.60
C ASN A 490 -3.34 -25.90 56.29
N LEU A 491 -3.11 -27.23 56.35
CA LEU A 491 -3.01 -28.10 55.17
C LEU A 491 -4.37 -28.52 54.59
N ILE A 492 -5.41 -28.63 55.41
CA ILE A 492 -6.74 -29.15 54.99
C ILE A 492 -7.34 -28.39 53.80
N GLN A 493 -7.11 -27.09 53.72
CA GLN A 493 -7.60 -26.25 52.63
C GLN A 493 -6.97 -26.59 51.26
N TYR A 494 -5.75 -27.13 51.25
CA TYR A 494 -5.01 -27.51 50.05
C TYR A 494 -5.21 -28.98 49.64
N VAL A 495 -5.99 -29.74 50.42
CA VAL A 495 -6.30 -31.13 50.06
C VAL A 495 -7.29 -31.14 48.90
N ASN A 496 -7.02 -31.89 47.85
CA ASN A 496 -7.90 -32.10 46.70
C ASN A 496 -7.89 -33.60 46.34
N ARG A 497 -8.57 -33.99 45.25
CA ARG A 497 -8.66 -35.41 44.86
C ARG A 497 -7.32 -36.02 44.48
N THR A 498 -6.47 -35.29 43.74
CA THR A 498 -5.17 -35.79 43.24
C THR A 498 -4.13 -35.97 44.35
N ASN A 499 -4.30 -35.29 45.49
CA ASN A 499 -3.36 -35.37 46.62
C ASN A 499 -3.95 -35.99 47.90
N SER A 500 -5.24 -36.38 47.89
CA SER A 500 -5.96 -36.88 49.07
C SER A 500 -5.32 -38.14 49.68
N GLU A 501 -4.81 -39.05 48.86
CA GLU A 501 -4.15 -40.28 49.31
C GLU A 501 -2.87 -39.99 50.11
N ILE A 502 -2.04 -39.07 49.60
CA ILE A 502 -0.79 -38.64 50.27
C ILE A 502 -1.14 -38.00 51.62
N PHE A 503 -2.14 -37.12 51.63
CA PHE A 503 -2.63 -36.51 52.85
C PHE A 503 -3.19 -37.54 53.84
N LEU A 504 -3.95 -38.53 53.38
CA LEU A 504 -4.50 -39.59 54.24
C LEU A 504 -3.41 -40.44 54.88
N ASN A 505 -2.38 -40.82 54.12
CA ASN A 505 -1.25 -41.58 54.65
C ASN A 505 -0.48 -40.80 55.71
N TYR A 506 -0.24 -39.51 55.49
CA TYR A 506 0.40 -38.65 56.48
C TYR A 506 -0.47 -38.43 57.72
N LEU A 507 -1.77 -38.18 57.53
CA LEU A 507 -2.75 -38.09 58.62
C LEU A 507 -2.70 -39.33 59.52
N LYS A 508 -2.71 -40.55 58.95
CA LYS A 508 -2.60 -41.79 59.74
C LYS A 508 -1.36 -41.77 60.65
N LYS A 509 -0.19 -41.39 60.10
CA LYS A 509 1.07 -41.30 60.87
C LYS A 509 1.03 -40.26 61.99
N VAL A 510 0.43 -39.09 61.74
CA VAL A 510 0.26 -38.02 62.75
C VAL A 510 -0.67 -38.48 63.88
N ILE A 511 -1.75 -39.18 63.55
CA ILE A 511 -2.69 -39.73 64.53
C ILE A 511 -2.01 -40.82 65.37
N ASP A 512 -1.24 -41.73 64.78
CA ASP A 512 -0.50 -42.74 65.52
C ASP A 512 0.57 -42.14 66.44
N TYR A 513 1.27 -41.08 65.99
CA TYR A 513 2.20 -40.34 66.84
C TYR A 513 1.49 -39.67 68.02
N THR A 514 0.37 -39.01 67.77
CA THR A 514 -0.42 -38.34 68.82
C THR A 514 -0.98 -39.35 69.83
N ALA A 515 -1.41 -40.52 69.36
CA ALA A 515 -2.00 -41.57 70.19
C ALA A 515 -1.04 -42.12 71.25
N LYS A 516 0.29 -42.07 71.03
CA LYS A 516 1.31 -42.43 72.03
C LYS A 516 1.25 -41.57 73.29
N SER A 517 0.80 -40.32 73.15
CA SER A 517 0.65 -39.37 74.25
C SER A 517 -0.79 -39.29 74.77
N ASN A 518 -1.76 -39.25 73.85
CA ASN A 518 -3.18 -39.14 74.17
C ASN A 518 -4.05 -39.70 73.03
N VAL A 519 -4.54 -40.93 73.22
CA VAL A 519 -5.41 -41.64 72.28
C VAL A 519 -6.71 -40.89 71.99
N ILE A 520 -7.33 -40.30 73.01
CA ILE A 520 -8.62 -39.60 72.87
C ILE A 520 -8.45 -38.36 72.00
N LYS A 521 -7.36 -37.61 72.20
CA LYS A 521 -6.99 -36.47 71.37
C LYS A 521 -6.76 -36.91 69.92
N ALA A 522 -6.05 -38.01 69.70
CA ALA A 522 -5.81 -38.57 68.38
C ALA A 522 -7.12 -38.95 67.65
N CYS A 523 -8.04 -39.66 68.31
CA CYS A 523 -9.35 -39.99 67.74
C CYS A 523 -10.16 -38.73 67.37
N ARG A 524 -10.19 -37.71 68.24
CA ARG A 524 -10.92 -36.45 67.97
C ARG A 524 -10.33 -35.67 66.80
N LEU A 525 -9.00 -35.62 66.69
CA LEU A 525 -8.31 -34.95 65.58
C LEU A 525 -8.57 -35.66 64.25
N PHE A 526 -8.53 -37.00 64.24
CA PHE A 526 -8.86 -37.78 63.04
C PHE A 526 -10.29 -37.50 62.56
N LEU A 527 -11.27 -37.54 63.46
CA LEU A 527 -12.68 -37.28 63.13
C LEU A 527 -12.89 -35.86 62.59
N LYS A 528 -12.24 -34.86 63.20
CA LYS A 528 -12.30 -33.47 62.75
C LYS A 528 -11.73 -33.28 61.35
N TRP A 529 -10.55 -33.85 61.09
CA TRP A 529 -9.82 -33.62 59.86
C TRP A 529 -10.39 -34.44 58.68
N ILE A 530 -10.72 -35.72 58.88
CA ILE A 530 -11.44 -36.51 57.86
C ILE A 530 -12.82 -35.92 57.60
N GLY A 531 -13.55 -35.49 58.65
CA GLY A 531 -14.86 -34.86 58.48
C GLY A 531 -14.83 -33.61 57.59
N SER A 532 -13.67 -32.95 57.47
CA SER A 532 -13.47 -31.78 56.61
C SER A 532 -13.02 -32.13 55.18
N THR A 533 -12.62 -33.38 54.91
CA THR A 533 -12.05 -33.81 53.62
C THR A 533 -12.72 -35.05 53.02
N PHE A 534 -13.71 -35.66 53.69
CA PHE A 534 -14.22 -36.97 53.27
C PHE A 534 -14.82 -37.00 51.85
N ASP A 535 -15.47 -35.92 51.42
CA ASP A 535 -16.05 -35.78 50.07
C ASP A 535 -14.98 -35.70 48.95
N LYS A 536 -13.68 -35.64 49.31
CA LYS A 536 -12.53 -35.59 48.40
C LYS A 536 -11.88 -36.96 48.17
N TYR A 537 -12.31 -38.02 48.86
CA TYR A 537 -11.77 -39.38 48.68
C TYR A 537 -12.61 -40.23 47.73
N ASP A 538 -11.94 -41.16 47.05
CA ASP A 538 -12.59 -42.15 46.21
C ASP A 538 -13.39 -43.17 47.01
N SER A 539 -14.40 -43.76 46.37
CA SER A 539 -15.35 -44.69 47.00
C SER A 539 -14.68 -45.88 47.68
N GLU A 540 -13.53 -46.31 47.16
CA GLU A 540 -12.73 -47.40 47.71
C GLU A 540 -12.18 -47.10 49.12
N TYR A 541 -11.92 -45.84 49.44
CA TYR A 541 -11.43 -45.42 50.76
C TYR A 541 -12.57 -45.07 51.74
N LEU A 542 -13.76 -44.71 51.24
CA LEU A 542 -14.86 -44.23 52.08
C LEU A 542 -15.38 -45.28 53.06
N LEU A 543 -15.49 -46.55 52.67
CA LEU A 543 -15.98 -47.60 53.55
C LEU A 543 -14.99 -47.94 54.69
N PRO A 544 -13.68 -48.17 54.41
CA PRO A 544 -12.67 -48.29 55.46
C PRO A 544 -12.64 -47.08 56.41
N LEU A 545 -12.66 -45.86 55.86
CA LEU A 545 -12.68 -44.63 56.65
C LEU A 545 -13.92 -44.52 57.53
N SER A 546 -15.09 -44.90 57.01
CA SER A 546 -16.35 -44.90 57.75
C SER A 546 -16.32 -45.84 58.96
N ARG A 547 -15.82 -47.06 58.78
CA ARG A 547 -15.64 -48.02 59.89
C ARG A 547 -14.67 -47.50 60.94
N LYS A 548 -13.55 -46.91 60.51
CA LYS A 548 -12.54 -46.32 61.40
C LYS A 548 -13.11 -45.13 62.17
N ALA A 549 -13.92 -44.30 61.52
CA ALA A 549 -14.60 -43.17 62.14
C ALA A 549 -15.60 -43.61 63.22
N LEU A 550 -16.41 -44.64 62.96
CA LEU A 550 -17.34 -45.19 63.95
C LEU A 550 -16.59 -45.80 65.15
N ALA A 551 -15.52 -46.56 64.91
CA ALA A 551 -14.67 -47.10 65.97
C ALA A 551 -14.01 -45.99 66.81
N TYR A 552 -13.48 -44.95 66.17
CA TYR A 552 -12.87 -43.81 66.87
C TYR A 552 -13.90 -42.95 67.59
N THR A 553 -15.13 -42.88 67.08
CA THR A 553 -16.26 -42.22 67.76
C THR A 553 -16.59 -42.96 69.05
N ALA A 554 -16.73 -44.29 68.99
CA ALA A 554 -16.94 -45.12 70.18
C ALA A 554 -15.81 -44.93 71.21
N LEU A 555 -14.55 -44.98 70.80
CA LEU A 555 -13.39 -44.73 71.67
C LEU A 555 -13.41 -43.32 72.30
N SER A 556 -13.79 -42.30 71.54
CA SER A 556 -13.89 -40.92 72.03
C SER A 556 -15.03 -40.72 73.03
N MET A 557 -16.11 -41.52 72.92
CA MET A 557 -17.27 -41.49 73.82
C MET A 557 -17.01 -42.19 75.16
N ILE A 558 -16.18 -43.24 75.20
CA ILE A 558 -15.72 -43.88 76.46
C ILE A 558 -15.14 -42.82 77.41
N ALA A 559 -14.37 -41.86 76.86
CA ALA A 559 -13.74 -40.79 77.64
C ALA A 559 -14.72 -39.78 78.26
N ASN A 560 -15.90 -39.59 77.64
CA ASN A 560 -16.91 -38.64 78.13
C ASN A 560 -17.81 -39.23 79.22
N GLN A 561 -17.87 -40.55 79.38
CA GLN A 561 -18.70 -41.24 80.39
C GLN A 561 -18.09 -41.27 81.81
N GLN A 562 -17.10 -40.42 82.12
CA GLN A 562 -16.49 -40.22 83.46
C GLN A 562 -16.20 -41.51 84.27
N MET A 563 -15.62 -42.54 83.63
CA MET A 563 -15.15 -43.73 84.35
C MET A 563 -13.70 -43.53 84.80
N THR A 564 -13.48 -43.22 86.08
CA THR A 564 -12.17 -42.95 86.70
C THR A 564 -11.21 -44.14 86.76
N ASN A 565 -11.57 -45.31 86.22
CA ASN A 565 -10.81 -46.56 86.38
C ASN A 565 -10.18 -47.11 85.08
N PHE A 566 -10.28 -46.41 83.94
CA PHE A 566 -9.65 -46.85 82.69
C PHE A 566 -8.28 -46.20 82.51
N THR A 567 -7.22 -47.00 82.44
CA THR A 567 -5.85 -46.51 82.25
C THR A 567 -5.60 -46.13 80.80
N ASN A 568 -4.72 -45.14 80.55
CA ASN A 568 -4.28 -44.78 79.18
C ASN A 568 -3.71 -46.00 78.42
N GLN A 569 -3.11 -46.96 79.12
CA GLN A 569 -2.62 -48.21 78.55
C GLN A 569 -3.75 -49.06 77.95
N GLN A 570 -4.91 -49.12 78.63
CA GLN A 570 -6.07 -49.88 78.14
C GLN A 570 -6.72 -49.19 76.93
N PHE A 571 -6.79 -47.86 76.90
CA PHE A 571 -7.21 -47.11 75.71
C PHE A 571 -6.28 -47.33 74.52
N PHE A 572 -4.97 -47.33 74.77
CA PHE A 572 -3.95 -47.56 73.75
C PHE A 572 -4.04 -48.98 73.17
N ASN A 573 -4.29 -49.99 74.00
CA ASN A 573 -4.48 -51.37 73.54
C ASN A 573 -5.72 -51.52 72.64
N LEU A 574 -6.83 -50.85 72.95
CA LEU A 574 -8.03 -50.85 72.11
C LEU A 574 -7.79 -50.12 70.78
N PHE A 575 -7.08 -48.99 70.82
CA PHE A 575 -6.70 -48.24 69.62
C PHE A 575 -5.75 -49.02 68.72
N GLN A 576 -4.72 -49.67 69.29
CA GLN A 576 -3.79 -50.53 68.55
C GLN A 576 -4.48 -51.77 67.97
N PHE A 577 -5.37 -52.42 68.73
CA PHE A 577 -6.10 -53.59 68.22
C PHE A 577 -6.84 -53.28 66.90
N PHE A 578 -7.46 -52.10 66.79
CA PHE A 578 -8.17 -51.72 65.57
C PHE A 578 -7.22 -51.33 64.43
N ASN A 579 -6.12 -50.62 64.71
CA ASN A 579 -5.16 -50.19 63.69
C ASN A 579 -4.27 -51.34 63.17
N ASP A 580 -3.84 -52.27 64.04
CA ASP A 580 -2.95 -53.39 63.66
C ASP A 580 -3.66 -54.43 62.79
N LYS A 581 -4.99 -54.51 62.88
CA LYS A 581 -5.82 -55.44 62.11
C LYS A 581 -6.41 -54.84 60.83
N GLU A 582 -6.12 -53.58 60.49
CA GLU A 582 -6.73 -52.83 59.38
C GLU A 582 -6.57 -53.50 57.99
N ASN A 583 -5.62 -54.44 57.83
CA ASN A 583 -5.34 -55.17 56.59
C ASN A 583 -5.91 -56.60 56.50
N GLU A 584 -6.60 -57.10 57.55
CA GLU A 584 -7.24 -58.43 57.56
C GLU A 584 -8.72 -58.36 57.14
N ASN A 585 -9.39 -59.50 56.87
CA ASN A 585 -10.74 -59.57 56.30
C ASN A 585 -11.76 -58.58 56.94
N GLU A 586 -12.13 -57.58 56.15
CA GLU A 586 -12.79 -56.32 56.53
C GLU A 586 -14.11 -56.40 57.33
N LYS A 587 -14.87 -57.50 57.21
CA LYS A 587 -16.13 -57.69 57.97
C LYS A 587 -15.91 -58.22 59.40
N SER A 588 -14.78 -58.89 59.66
CA SER A 588 -14.48 -59.47 60.98
C SER A 588 -14.03 -58.39 61.97
N ILE A 589 -13.26 -57.39 61.53
CA ILE A 589 -12.59 -56.45 62.43
C ILE A 589 -13.58 -55.59 63.23
N SER A 590 -14.56 -54.95 62.59
CA SER A 590 -15.53 -54.12 63.32
C SER A 590 -16.42 -54.95 64.25
N SER A 591 -16.78 -56.18 63.85
CA SER A 591 -17.53 -57.10 64.70
C SER A 591 -16.69 -57.58 65.89
N ASP A 592 -15.41 -57.89 65.67
CA ASP A 592 -14.50 -58.36 66.72
C ASP A 592 -14.10 -57.23 67.66
N PHE A 593 -13.98 -56.00 67.16
CA PHE A 593 -13.82 -54.79 67.97
C PHE A 593 -15.07 -54.50 68.81
N ALA A 594 -16.27 -54.62 68.23
CA ALA A 594 -17.52 -54.51 68.99
C ALA A 594 -17.64 -55.59 70.08
N LYS A 595 -17.30 -56.85 69.78
CA LYS A 595 -17.22 -57.93 70.79
C LYS A 595 -16.18 -57.63 71.87
N LEU A 596 -15.06 -57.01 71.52
CA LEU A 596 -14.01 -56.59 72.45
C LEU A 596 -14.52 -55.47 73.37
N LEU A 597 -15.29 -54.51 72.84
CA LEU A 597 -15.96 -53.46 73.62
C LEU A 597 -16.99 -54.05 74.58
N VAL A 598 -17.83 -54.99 74.13
CA VAL A 598 -18.77 -55.75 74.98
C VAL A 598 -18.03 -56.49 76.11
N LYS A 599 -16.97 -57.24 75.78
CA LYS A 599 -16.12 -57.93 76.76
C LYS A 599 -15.46 -56.98 77.76
N SER A 600 -15.23 -55.74 77.35
CA SER A 600 -14.65 -54.68 78.17
C SER A 600 -15.69 -53.88 78.96
N GLY A 601 -16.98 -54.25 78.88
CA GLY A 601 -18.08 -53.63 79.63
C GLY A 601 -18.78 -52.45 78.93
N PHE A 602 -18.53 -52.22 77.63
CA PHE A 602 -19.04 -51.08 76.86
C PHE A 602 -20.07 -51.50 75.81
N GLU A 603 -21.12 -52.19 76.22
CA GLU A 603 -22.17 -52.72 75.33
C GLU A 603 -22.82 -51.62 74.46
N GLN A 604 -23.16 -50.48 75.05
CA GLN A 604 -23.78 -49.35 74.32
C GLN A 604 -22.86 -48.70 73.28
N LEU A 605 -21.53 -48.84 73.43
CA LEU A 605 -20.55 -48.26 72.51
C LEU A 605 -20.11 -49.26 71.44
N ALA A 606 -20.32 -50.56 71.69
CA ALA A 606 -20.22 -51.58 70.66
C ALA A 606 -21.24 -51.33 69.54
N ASP A 607 -22.45 -50.87 69.90
CA ASP A 607 -23.48 -50.45 68.94
C ASP A 607 -23.10 -49.16 68.18
N VAL A 608 -22.21 -48.32 68.71
CA VAL A 608 -21.69 -47.15 67.97
C VAL A 608 -20.59 -47.56 66.99
N ALA A 609 -19.69 -48.46 67.40
CA ALA A 609 -18.59 -48.94 66.57
C ALA A 609 -19.05 -49.90 65.45
N PHE A 610 -20.11 -50.66 65.70
CA PHE A 610 -20.72 -51.59 64.76
C PHE A 610 -22.25 -51.56 64.90
N PRO A 611 -22.93 -50.62 64.22
CA PRO A 611 -24.35 -50.39 64.43
C PRO A 611 -25.20 -51.59 64.02
N PRO A 612 -26.09 -52.08 64.92
CA PRO A 612 -26.99 -53.18 64.60
C PRO A 612 -28.11 -52.72 63.66
N ILE A 613 -28.54 -53.59 62.75
CA ILE A 613 -29.71 -53.33 61.89
C ILE A 613 -30.97 -53.38 62.76
N SER A 614 -31.42 -52.21 63.23
CA SER A 614 -32.70 -52.12 63.93
C SER A 614 -33.88 -52.40 62.99
N LYS A 615 -34.99 -52.92 63.52
CA LYS A 615 -36.26 -53.07 62.75
C LYS A 615 -36.79 -51.75 62.17
N ASN A 616 -36.26 -50.60 62.61
CA ASN A 616 -36.70 -49.26 62.22
C ASN A 616 -35.72 -48.56 61.25
N PHE A 617 -34.64 -49.20 60.78
CA PHE A 617 -33.74 -48.59 59.79
C PHE A 617 -34.41 -48.60 58.41
N SER A 618 -35.21 -47.57 58.15
CA SER A 618 -35.96 -47.41 56.90
C SER A 618 -35.10 -46.87 55.77
N GLN A 619 -35.56 -47.03 54.52
CA GLN A 619 -34.93 -46.43 53.35
C GLN A 619 -34.77 -44.91 53.49
N GLN A 620 -35.74 -44.23 54.11
CA GLN A 620 -35.68 -42.79 54.34
C GLN A 620 -34.62 -42.41 55.38
N ALA A 621 -34.41 -43.23 56.42
CA ALA A 621 -33.33 -43.03 57.38
C ALA A 621 -31.95 -43.21 56.73
N PHE A 622 -31.80 -44.21 55.85
CA PHE A 622 -30.57 -44.41 55.07
C PHE A 622 -30.25 -43.18 54.21
N VAL A 623 -31.21 -42.72 53.40
CA VAL A 623 -31.06 -41.57 52.49
C VAL A 623 -30.68 -40.30 53.25
N ASN A 624 -31.39 -39.99 54.34
CA ASN A 624 -31.11 -38.79 55.14
C ASN A 624 -29.71 -38.83 55.77
N GLY A 625 -29.27 -40.00 56.26
CA GLY A 625 -27.92 -40.14 56.81
C GLY A 625 -26.83 -40.11 55.73
N PHE A 626 -27.08 -40.69 54.54
CA PHE A 626 -26.12 -40.74 53.43
C PHE A 626 -25.94 -39.38 52.72
N ILE A 627 -26.96 -38.52 52.74
CA ILE A 627 -26.88 -37.15 52.19
C ILE A 627 -26.34 -36.16 53.23
N SER A 628 -26.23 -36.54 54.50
CA SER A 628 -25.71 -35.66 55.55
C SER A 628 -24.28 -35.18 55.26
N ASN A 629 -23.99 -33.92 55.62
CA ASN A 629 -22.63 -33.36 55.63
C ASN A 629 -21.86 -33.74 56.90
N ASP A 630 -22.54 -34.32 57.89
CA ASP A 630 -21.87 -34.94 59.02
C ASP A 630 -21.33 -36.31 58.60
N PHE A 631 -20.00 -36.44 58.60
CA PHE A 631 -19.31 -37.67 58.21
C PHE A 631 -19.70 -38.87 59.07
N ILE A 632 -20.06 -38.66 60.35
CA ILE A 632 -20.49 -39.76 61.23
C ILE A 632 -21.85 -40.31 60.79
N SER A 633 -22.81 -39.43 60.48
CA SER A 633 -24.11 -39.80 59.92
C SER A 633 -23.96 -40.54 58.57
N PHE A 634 -23.06 -40.06 57.69
CA PHE A 634 -22.73 -40.72 56.43
C PHE A 634 -22.13 -42.12 56.66
N ALA A 635 -21.13 -42.21 57.55
CA ALA A 635 -20.43 -43.44 57.90
C ALA A 635 -21.37 -44.48 58.48
N HIS A 636 -22.27 -44.07 59.39
CA HIS A 636 -23.30 -44.92 59.97
C HIS A 636 -24.22 -45.50 58.90
N SER A 637 -24.75 -44.66 58.00
CA SER A 637 -25.61 -45.12 56.89
C SER A 637 -24.90 -46.09 55.94
N LEU A 638 -23.64 -45.81 55.56
CA LEU A 638 -22.87 -46.66 54.65
C LEU A 638 -22.52 -48.01 55.29
N VAL A 639 -22.16 -48.04 56.57
CA VAL A 639 -21.82 -49.27 57.30
C VAL A 639 -23.07 -50.12 57.55
N CYS A 640 -24.21 -49.52 57.93
CA CYS A 640 -25.48 -50.24 58.07
C CYS A 640 -25.93 -50.88 56.75
N LEU A 641 -25.80 -50.17 55.62
CA LEU A 641 -26.13 -50.71 54.30
C LEU A 641 -25.34 -51.99 53.98
N LYS A 642 -24.02 -52.01 54.23
CA LYS A 642 -23.15 -53.18 53.94
C LYS A 642 -23.40 -54.40 54.85
N GLN A 643 -24.19 -54.24 55.91
CA GLN A 643 -24.60 -55.34 56.80
C GLN A 643 -25.89 -56.03 56.34
N MET A 644 -26.66 -55.41 55.44
CA MET A 644 -27.93 -55.97 54.94
C MET A 644 -27.74 -57.17 54.01
N GLU A 645 -28.83 -57.89 53.77
CA GLU A 645 -28.88 -58.92 52.72
C GLU A 645 -28.78 -58.29 51.33
N LYS A 646 -28.21 -59.02 50.36
CA LYS A 646 -27.94 -58.52 49.00
C LYS A 646 -29.17 -57.92 48.31
N SER A 647 -30.34 -58.53 48.48
CA SER A 647 -31.62 -58.04 47.92
C SER A 647 -32.01 -56.67 48.49
N GLN A 648 -31.88 -56.50 49.80
CA GLN A 648 -32.19 -55.24 50.49
C GLN A 648 -31.21 -54.13 50.14
N ILE A 649 -29.92 -54.45 49.95
CA ILE A 649 -28.91 -53.48 49.50
C ILE A 649 -29.32 -52.88 48.15
N ILE A 650 -29.73 -53.72 47.20
CA ILE A 650 -30.15 -53.27 45.88
C ILE A 650 -31.35 -52.33 46.00
N ASP A 651 -32.38 -52.70 46.77
CA ASP A 651 -33.59 -51.88 46.95
C ASP A 651 -33.30 -50.52 47.59
N TYR A 652 -32.46 -50.48 48.63
CA TYR A 652 -32.09 -49.25 49.33
C TYR A 652 -31.24 -48.33 48.46
N VAL A 653 -30.30 -48.90 47.70
CA VAL A 653 -29.42 -48.14 46.82
C VAL A 653 -30.18 -47.57 45.62
N ILE A 654 -31.06 -48.35 45.00
CA ILE A 654 -31.92 -47.87 43.89
C ILE A 654 -32.83 -46.73 44.36
N ALA A 655 -33.41 -46.84 45.56
CA ALA A 655 -34.25 -45.78 46.13
C ALA A 655 -33.46 -44.50 46.46
N ALA A 656 -32.18 -44.62 46.81
CA ALA A 656 -31.33 -43.50 47.19
C ALA A 656 -30.78 -42.69 46.02
N ILE A 657 -30.43 -43.33 44.90
CA ILE A 657 -29.86 -42.66 43.71
C ILE A 657 -30.64 -41.39 43.28
N PRO A 658 -31.98 -41.41 43.09
CA PRO A 658 -32.73 -40.23 42.67
C PRO A 658 -32.90 -39.18 43.78
N ALA A 659 -32.68 -39.55 45.05
CA ALA A 659 -32.80 -38.64 46.19
C ALA A 659 -31.51 -37.85 46.47
N VAL A 660 -30.35 -38.35 46.02
CA VAL A 660 -29.07 -37.65 46.13
C VAL A 660 -29.00 -36.53 45.07
N PRO A 661 -28.69 -35.27 45.45
CA PRO A 661 -28.49 -34.18 44.50
C PRO A 661 -27.52 -34.53 43.37
N GLY A 662 -27.90 -34.24 42.12
CA GLY A 662 -27.16 -34.64 40.92
C GLY A 662 -25.77 -34.03 40.75
N VAL A 663 -25.41 -33.04 41.58
CA VAL A 663 -24.07 -32.42 41.64
C VAL A 663 -23.13 -33.15 42.61
N LEU A 664 -23.64 -34.04 43.46
CA LEU A 664 -22.84 -34.87 44.38
C LEU A 664 -22.36 -36.14 43.66
N TYR A 665 -21.60 -35.96 42.59
CA TYR A 665 -21.19 -37.05 41.68
C TYR A 665 -20.56 -38.23 42.41
N HIS A 666 -19.74 -37.98 43.45
CA HIS A 666 -19.03 -39.00 44.22
C HIS A 666 -19.96 -39.86 45.08
N ARG A 667 -21.00 -39.28 45.67
CA ARG A 667 -21.98 -40.03 46.47
C ARG A 667 -22.84 -40.90 45.57
N ILE A 668 -23.21 -40.40 44.40
CA ILE A 668 -23.93 -41.17 43.38
C ILE A 668 -23.03 -42.29 42.80
N LEU A 669 -21.76 -41.99 42.53
CA LEU A 669 -20.77 -42.97 42.06
C LEU A 669 -20.58 -44.10 43.08
N CYS A 670 -20.49 -43.77 44.39
CA CYS A 670 -20.42 -44.76 45.46
C CYS A 670 -21.63 -45.70 45.44
N LEU A 671 -22.84 -45.19 45.25
CA LEU A 671 -24.06 -46.01 45.11
C LEU A 671 -23.99 -46.94 43.89
N TYR A 672 -23.55 -46.46 42.73
CA TYR A 672 -23.41 -47.30 41.54
C TYR A 672 -22.29 -48.35 41.64
N GLU A 673 -21.16 -48.05 42.27
CA GLU A 673 -20.10 -49.05 42.54
C GLU A 673 -20.60 -50.11 43.53
N ILE A 674 -21.43 -49.77 44.52
CA ILE A 674 -22.09 -50.75 45.40
C ILE A 674 -23.04 -51.66 44.61
N LEU A 675 -23.79 -51.13 43.64
CA LEU A 675 -24.64 -51.96 42.76
C LEU A 675 -23.78 -52.89 41.88
N LYS A 676 -22.65 -52.40 41.37
CA LYS A 676 -21.70 -53.19 40.56
C LYS A 676 -21.05 -54.32 41.36
N GLU A 677 -20.66 -54.07 42.61
CA GLU A 677 -20.20 -55.12 43.54
C GLU A 677 -21.25 -56.22 43.76
N ASN A 678 -22.53 -55.88 43.64
CA ASN A 678 -23.67 -56.81 43.72
C ASN A 678 -24.10 -57.36 42.35
N GLN A 679 -23.22 -57.33 41.34
CA GLN A 679 -23.41 -57.89 39.99
C GLN A 679 -24.46 -57.19 39.11
N MET A 680 -24.83 -55.94 39.41
CA MET A 680 -25.66 -55.11 38.54
C MET A 680 -24.81 -54.36 37.50
N ILE A 681 -25.34 -54.18 36.28
CA ILE A 681 -24.60 -53.57 35.16
C ILE A 681 -24.98 -52.09 35.01
N TYR A 682 -24.08 -51.19 35.43
CA TYR A 682 -24.23 -49.72 35.31
C TYR A 682 -22.95 -49.04 34.79
N ASN A 683 -22.25 -49.70 33.86
CA ASN A 683 -20.93 -49.26 33.40
C ASN A 683 -20.96 -47.89 32.71
N ASN A 684 -22.07 -47.53 32.04
CA ASN A 684 -22.20 -46.24 31.35
C ASN A 684 -22.37 -45.09 32.35
N GLU A 685 -23.23 -45.26 33.34
CA GLU A 685 -23.49 -44.28 34.40
C GLU A 685 -22.23 -44.03 35.23
N ILE A 686 -21.49 -45.10 35.55
CA ILE A 686 -20.19 -45.03 36.24
C ILE A 686 -19.18 -44.26 35.39
N ALA A 687 -19.10 -44.51 34.08
CA ALA A 687 -18.17 -43.82 33.19
C ALA A 687 -18.50 -42.32 33.04
N VAL A 688 -19.79 -41.98 32.92
CA VAL A 688 -20.26 -40.58 32.89
C VAL A 688 -19.93 -39.86 34.19
N LEU A 689 -20.24 -40.46 35.34
CA LEU A 689 -19.95 -39.87 36.66
C LEU A 689 -18.46 -39.70 36.88
N ARG A 690 -17.62 -40.62 36.40
CA ARG A 690 -16.16 -40.46 36.42
C ARG A 690 -15.75 -39.22 35.63
N ILE A 691 -16.17 -39.08 34.37
CA ILE A 691 -15.88 -37.90 33.54
C ILE A 691 -16.32 -36.60 34.26
N LEU A 692 -17.52 -36.58 34.82
CA LEU A 692 -18.03 -35.41 35.55
C LEU A 692 -17.28 -35.13 36.87
N SER A 693 -16.78 -36.16 37.53
CA SER A 693 -16.11 -36.06 38.83
C SER A 693 -14.63 -35.66 38.75
N TYR A 694 -13.92 -35.98 37.66
CA TYR A 694 -12.47 -35.71 37.57
C TYR A 694 -12.13 -34.27 37.19
N ALA A 695 -13.08 -33.50 36.66
CA ALA A 695 -12.92 -32.08 36.37
C ALA A 695 -13.55 -31.22 37.49
N SER A 696 -12.78 -30.27 38.02
CA SER A 696 -13.14 -29.47 39.19
C SER A 696 -14.28 -28.47 38.98
N ASP A 697 -14.63 -28.17 37.71
CA ASP A 697 -15.41 -26.97 37.35
C ASP A 697 -16.76 -27.29 36.68
N HIS A 698 -17.26 -28.51 36.81
CA HIS A 698 -18.57 -28.88 36.24
C HIS A 698 -19.72 -28.61 37.22
N SER A 699 -20.71 -27.83 36.79
CA SER A 699 -21.98 -27.59 37.50
C SER A 699 -23.15 -28.32 36.85
N ILE A 700 -22.91 -29.49 36.27
CA ILE A 700 -23.89 -30.24 35.46
C ILE A 700 -24.67 -31.20 36.36
N ASP A 701 -25.99 -31.04 36.51
CA ASP A 701 -26.77 -32.02 37.25
C ASP A 701 -26.82 -33.37 36.49
N PHE A 702 -26.30 -34.45 37.12
CA PHE A 702 -26.26 -35.78 36.53
C PHE A 702 -27.65 -36.35 36.18
N HIS A 703 -28.66 -36.09 37.01
CA HIS A 703 -30.02 -36.57 36.78
C HIS A 703 -30.68 -35.80 35.64
N ALA A 704 -30.42 -34.49 35.53
CA ALA A 704 -30.88 -33.69 34.40
C ALA A 704 -30.20 -34.11 33.09
N LEU A 705 -28.89 -34.38 33.14
CA LEU A 705 -28.11 -34.88 32.00
C LEU A 705 -28.67 -36.21 31.48
N ASN A 706 -28.99 -37.16 32.36
CA ASN A 706 -29.56 -38.45 31.94
C ASN A 706 -30.98 -38.33 31.35
N LYS A 707 -31.76 -37.32 31.75
CA LYS A 707 -33.11 -37.09 31.22
C LYS A 707 -33.08 -36.43 29.84
N ASN A 708 -32.27 -35.38 29.66
CA ASN A 708 -32.20 -34.59 28.43
C ASN A 708 -30.74 -34.27 28.07
N PRO A 709 -29.95 -35.27 27.65
CA PRO A 709 -28.51 -35.11 27.51
C PRO A 709 -28.13 -34.09 26.43
N SER A 710 -28.91 -33.98 25.35
CA SER A 710 -28.66 -33.02 24.27
C SER A 710 -28.80 -31.56 24.71
N VAL A 711 -29.88 -31.22 25.42
CA VAL A 711 -30.15 -29.84 25.88
C VAL A 711 -29.15 -29.42 26.93
N ILE A 712 -28.94 -30.27 27.94
CA ILE A 712 -28.06 -29.97 29.07
C ILE A 712 -26.60 -29.81 28.63
N LEU A 713 -26.11 -30.66 27.71
CA LEU A 713 -24.75 -30.51 27.17
C LEU A 713 -24.61 -29.23 26.33
N VAL A 714 -25.60 -28.88 25.52
CA VAL A 714 -25.56 -27.65 24.71
C VAL A 714 -25.51 -26.40 25.61
N GLU A 715 -26.28 -26.37 26.70
CA GLU A 715 -26.31 -25.22 27.62
C GLU A 715 -25.03 -25.09 28.46
N SER A 716 -24.44 -26.22 28.85
CA SER A 716 -23.28 -26.28 29.76
C SER A 716 -21.92 -26.20 29.06
N VAL A 717 -21.87 -26.34 27.73
CA VAL A 717 -20.62 -26.24 26.96
C VAL A 717 -20.04 -24.82 26.99
N THR A 718 -18.75 -24.75 27.32
CA THR A 718 -17.90 -23.56 27.35
C THR A 718 -16.56 -23.83 26.66
N ILE A 719 -15.77 -22.77 26.46
CA ILE A 719 -14.44 -22.88 25.82
C ILE A 719 -13.49 -23.78 26.65
N ASN A 720 -13.66 -23.81 27.98
CA ASN A 720 -12.75 -24.50 28.89
C ASN A 720 -13.11 -25.98 29.08
N ASN A 721 -14.39 -26.35 29.03
CA ASN A 721 -14.86 -27.71 29.33
C ASN A 721 -15.19 -28.56 28.10
N ILE A 722 -15.23 -28.00 26.89
CA ILE A 722 -15.67 -28.74 25.69
C ILE A 722 -14.87 -30.02 25.45
N TRP A 723 -13.56 -30.02 25.70
CA TRP A 723 -12.72 -31.20 25.49
C TRP A 723 -13.02 -32.33 26.48
N ASP A 724 -13.43 -31.97 27.70
CA ASP A 724 -13.81 -32.93 28.75
C ASP A 724 -15.22 -33.49 28.53
N LEU A 725 -16.10 -32.69 27.91
CA LEU A 725 -17.49 -33.07 27.61
C LEU A 725 -17.66 -33.83 26.28
N LEU A 726 -16.76 -33.65 25.31
CA LEU A 726 -16.81 -34.35 24.01
C LEU A 726 -16.87 -35.90 24.14
N PRO A 727 -16.15 -36.57 25.06
CA PRO A 727 -16.31 -38.01 25.28
C PRO A 727 -17.75 -38.47 25.59
N LEU A 728 -18.58 -37.59 26.20
CA LEU A 728 -19.98 -37.89 26.54
C LEU A 728 -20.87 -38.00 25.30
N GLU A 729 -20.48 -37.40 24.18
CA GLU A 729 -21.18 -37.49 22.89
C GLU A 729 -21.39 -38.95 22.47
N LYS A 730 -20.32 -39.75 22.50
CA LYS A 730 -20.35 -41.16 22.09
C LYS A 730 -21.18 -42.01 23.06
N MET A 731 -21.19 -41.66 24.34
CA MET A 731 -21.94 -42.38 25.38
C MET A 731 -23.45 -42.14 25.24
N TYR A 732 -23.86 -40.91 24.93
CA TYR A 732 -25.28 -40.54 24.75
C TYR A 732 -25.77 -40.58 23.30
N LYS A 733 -24.93 -40.99 22.34
CA LYS A 733 -25.23 -41.01 20.89
C LYS A 733 -25.70 -39.65 20.35
N ILE A 734 -25.12 -38.56 20.85
CA ILE A 734 -25.39 -37.20 20.36
C ILE A 734 -24.45 -36.92 19.18
N GLN A 735 -24.79 -35.96 18.31
CA GLN A 735 -23.87 -35.50 17.27
C GLN A 735 -22.95 -34.42 17.82
N GLY A 736 -21.64 -34.67 17.87
CA GLY A 736 -20.62 -33.77 18.41
C GLY A 736 -20.53 -32.43 17.69
N ASP A 737 -20.78 -32.45 16.39
CA ASP A 737 -20.94 -31.26 15.57
C ASP A 737 -21.94 -30.27 16.19
N THR A 738 -23.03 -30.74 16.81
CA THR A 738 -24.05 -29.88 17.43
C THR A 738 -23.46 -29.05 18.58
N LEU A 739 -22.62 -29.66 19.40
CA LEU A 739 -21.97 -29.01 20.55
C LEU A 739 -20.91 -28.01 20.06
N LEU A 740 -20.08 -28.43 19.09
CA LEU A 740 -19.04 -27.58 18.50
C LEU A 740 -19.64 -26.38 17.75
N LEU A 741 -20.72 -26.58 17.00
CA LEU A 741 -21.44 -25.52 16.31
C LEU A 741 -22.07 -24.52 17.28
N HIS A 742 -22.72 -25.01 18.35
CA HIS A 742 -23.28 -24.12 19.37
C HIS A 742 -22.19 -23.29 20.04
N LEU A 743 -21.05 -23.90 20.39
CA LEU A 743 -19.91 -23.20 20.96
C LEU A 743 -19.39 -22.11 20.00
N MET A 744 -19.07 -22.46 18.76
CA MET A 744 -18.48 -21.53 17.77
C MET A 744 -19.44 -20.40 17.39
N ILE A 745 -20.74 -20.70 17.24
CA ILE A 745 -21.73 -19.72 16.78
C ILE A 745 -22.22 -18.84 17.94
N ASN A 746 -22.53 -19.40 19.10
CA ASN A 746 -23.24 -18.66 20.16
C ASN A 746 -22.36 -18.25 21.35
N LYS A 747 -21.25 -18.93 21.60
CA LYS A 747 -20.40 -18.71 22.79
C LYS A 747 -19.04 -18.09 22.47
N MET A 748 -18.51 -18.30 21.27
CA MET A 748 -17.27 -17.67 20.81
C MET A 748 -17.55 -16.32 20.13
N ASN A 749 -16.76 -15.29 20.47
CA ASN A 749 -16.82 -13.96 19.86
C ASN A 749 -15.47 -13.51 19.26
N SER A 750 -14.53 -14.45 19.07
CA SER A 750 -13.23 -14.09 18.49
C SER A 750 -13.38 -13.57 17.06
N THR A 751 -12.57 -12.56 16.73
CA THR A 751 -12.45 -11.97 15.38
C THR A 751 -11.34 -12.62 14.55
N CYS A 752 -10.62 -13.61 15.08
CA CYS A 752 -9.47 -14.26 14.43
C CYS A 752 -9.79 -15.71 14.06
N TYR A 753 -9.48 -16.12 12.82
CA TYR A 753 -9.77 -17.48 12.33
C TYR A 753 -9.02 -18.58 13.10
N GLU A 754 -7.78 -18.34 13.53
CA GLU A 754 -6.95 -19.36 14.21
C GLU A 754 -7.59 -19.89 15.49
N ASP A 755 -8.40 -19.08 16.18
CA ASP A 755 -9.12 -19.51 17.39
C ASP A 755 -10.20 -20.56 17.08
N TYR A 756 -10.77 -20.53 15.87
CA TYR A 756 -11.82 -21.45 15.41
C TYR A 756 -11.25 -22.71 14.75
N LYS A 757 -10.04 -22.63 14.21
CA LYS A 757 -9.39 -23.68 13.41
C LYS A 757 -9.37 -25.05 14.08
N LYS A 758 -9.05 -25.09 15.39
CA LYS A 758 -9.00 -26.33 16.18
C LYS A 758 -10.35 -27.02 16.36
N TYR A 759 -11.45 -26.25 16.33
CA TYR A 759 -12.81 -26.79 16.44
C TYR A 759 -13.35 -27.21 15.07
N ILE A 760 -13.09 -26.42 14.03
CA ILE A 760 -13.48 -26.73 12.65
C ILE A 760 -12.82 -28.04 12.18
N ALA A 761 -11.56 -28.30 12.56
CA ALA A 761 -10.86 -29.53 12.22
C ALA A 761 -11.46 -30.81 12.83
N ARG A 762 -12.38 -30.68 13.79
CA ARG A 762 -13.05 -31.79 14.51
C ARG A 762 -14.49 -32.01 14.05
N LEU A 763 -14.98 -31.27 13.06
CA LEU A 763 -16.32 -31.47 12.50
C LEU A 763 -16.34 -32.70 11.60
N ASP A 764 -17.28 -33.59 11.83
CA ASP A 764 -17.38 -34.87 11.13
C ASP A 764 -18.29 -34.79 9.88
N HIS A 765 -19.27 -33.88 9.85
CA HIS A 765 -20.23 -33.77 8.75
C HIS A 765 -20.08 -32.48 7.92
N LYS A 766 -20.15 -32.62 6.59
CA LYS A 766 -20.14 -31.47 5.67
C LYS A 766 -21.36 -30.54 5.83
N SER A 767 -22.52 -31.07 6.24
CA SER A 767 -23.72 -30.27 6.52
C SER A 767 -23.53 -29.26 7.65
N SER A 768 -22.56 -29.49 8.54
CA SER A 768 -22.21 -28.61 9.65
C SER A 768 -21.46 -27.34 9.20
N LEU A 769 -20.97 -27.31 7.96
CA LEU A 769 -20.25 -26.15 7.42
C LEU A 769 -21.17 -25.00 7.00
N GLU A 770 -22.41 -25.29 6.58
CA GLU A 770 -23.35 -24.28 6.09
C GLU A 770 -23.74 -23.23 7.15
N PRO A 771 -24.09 -23.61 8.40
CA PRO A 771 -24.32 -22.65 9.48
C PRO A 771 -23.10 -21.77 9.80
N LEU A 772 -21.89 -22.32 9.65
CA LEU A 772 -20.64 -21.59 9.90
C LEU A 772 -20.40 -20.53 8.83
N VAL A 773 -20.59 -20.88 7.55
CA VAL A 773 -20.47 -19.97 6.41
C VAL A 773 -21.41 -18.77 6.53
N GLN A 774 -22.61 -18.96 7.09
CA GLN A 774 -23.60 -17.88 7.22
C GLN A 774 -23.28 -16.91 8.37
N LYS A 775 -22.87 -17.42 9.54
CA LYS A 775 -22.77 -16.59 10.76
C LYS A 775 -21.36 -16.12 11.09
N ILE A 776 -20.33 -16.95 10.91
CA ILE A 776 -18.97 -16.66 11.40
C ILE A 776 -18.24 -15.60 10.58
N PRO A 777 -18.27 -15.59 9.23
CA PRO A 777 -17.52 -14.61 8.43
C PRO A 777 -17.81 -13.16 8.77
N SER A 778 -19.01 -12.84 9.27
CA SER A 778 -19.38 -11.49 9.72
C SER A 778 -18.47 -10.93 10.82
N ARG A 779 -17.77 -11.79 11.56
CA ARG A 779 -16.89 -11.44 12.68
C ARG A 779 -15.44 -11.19 12.27
N PHE A 780 -15.07 -11.61 11.06
CA PHE A 780 -13.68 -11.64 10.60
C PHE A 780 -13.35 -10.45 9.71
N CYS A 781 -12.10 -10.00 9.79
CA CYS A 781 -11.56 -9.10 8.77
C CYS A 781 -11.45 -9.82 7.41
N THR A 782 -11.32 -9.08 6.31
CA THR A 782 -11.31 -9.65 4.95
C THR A 782 -10.23 -10.73 4.76
N LYS A 783 -9.03 -10.55 5.35
CA LYS A 783 -7.96 -11.56 5.29
C LYS A 783 -8.32 -12.84 6.05
N ASP A 784 -8.87 -12.71 7.26
CA ASP A 784 -9.30 -13.85 8.07
C ASP A 784 -10.50 -14.57 7.45
N ARG A 785 -11.40 -13.85 6.75
CA ARG A 785 -12.47 -14.46 5.94
C ARG A 785 -11.91 -15.36 4.85
N ILE A 786 -10.91 -14.87 4.11
CA ILE A 786 -10.26 -15.64 3.04
C ILE A 786 -9.60 -16.89 3.60
N SER A 787 -8.88 -16.77 4.71
CA SER A 787 -8.26 -17.90 5.43
C SER A 787 -9.31 -18.89 5.95
N PHE A 788 -10.43 -18.39 6.48
CA PHE A 788 -11.56 -19.20 6.93
C PHE A 788 -12.18 -19.99 5.78
N TYR A 789 -12.52 -19.34 4.66
CA TYR A 789 -13.09 -20.01 3.50
C TYR A 789 -12.13 -21.05 2.90
N GLN A 790 -10.81 -20.81 2.95
CA GLN A 790 -9.80 -21.82 2.61
C GLN A 790 -9.85 -23.01 3.58
N GLY A 791 -9.89 -22.74 4.89
CA GLY A 791 -9.87 -23.77 5.92
C GLY A 791 -11.09 -24.69 5.94
N ILE A 792 -12.25 -24.20 5.51
CA ILE A 792 -13.48 -24.99 5.38
C ILE A 792 -13.70 -25.58 3.98
N GLY A 793 -12.81 -25.30 3.02
CA GLY A 793 -12.91 -25.83 1.65
C GLY A 793 -13.90 -25.10 0.72
N CYS A 794 -14.38 -23.91 1.07
CA CYS A 794 -15.23 -23.06 0.22
C CYS A 794 -14.40 -22.26 -0.80
N ILE A 795 -13.75 -22.97 -1.73
CA ILE A 795 -12.78 -22.41 -2.67
C ILE A 795 -13.39 -21.29 -3.53
N ASP A 796 -14.64 -21.43 -4.00
CA ASP A 796 -15.27 -20.43 -4.88
C ASP A 796 -15.53 -19.10 -4.16
N ILE A 797 -16.01 -19.17 -2.92
CA ILE A 797 -16.25 -17.98 -2.08
C ILE A 797 -14.91 -17.30 -1.74
N LYS A 798 -13.88 -18.10 -1.41
CA LYS A 798 -12.51 -17.60 -1.20
C LYS A 798 -11.99 -16.86 -2.44
N LYS A 799 -12.11 -17.47 -3.62
CA LYS A 799 -11.64 -16.87 -4.90
C LYS A 799 -12.32 -15.52 -5.13
N LYS A 800 -13.63 -15.42 -4.86
CA LYS A 800 -14.41 -14.18 -4.98
C LYS A 800 -13.95 -13.10 -3.99
N GLU A 801 -13.94 -13.39 -2.70
CA GLU A 801 -13.54 -12.43 -1.63
C GLU A 801 -12.10 -11.93 -1.82
N GLN A 802 -11.16 -12.80 -2.22
CA GLN A 802 -9.79 -12.37 -2.53
C GLN A 802 -9.74 -11.41 -3.73
N THR A 803 -10.59 -11.63 -4.74
CA THR A 803 -10.67 -10.75 -5.91
C THR A 803 -11.25 -9.39 -5.55
N GLU A 804 -12.30 -9.36 -4.73
CA GLU A 804 -12.86 -8.10 -4.20
C GLU A 804 -11.82 -7.33 -3.39
N TYR A 805 -11.08 -8.02 -2.51
CA TYR A 805 -10.01 -7.41 -1.72
C TYR A 805 -8.90 -6.82 -2.59
N ASP A 806 -8.45 -7.54 -3.62
CA ASP A 806 -7.42 -7.03 -4.52
C ASP A 806 -7.91 -5.80 -5.30
N LEU A 807 -9.14 -5.82 -5.82
CA LEU A 807 -9.74 -4.67 -6.50
C LEU A 807 -9.85 -3.45 -5.56
N GLN A 808 -10.22 -3.65 -4.29
CA GLN A 808 -10.24 -2.57 -3.30
C GLN A 808 -8.83 -2.00 -3.06
N CYS A 809 -7.80 -2.86 -3.00
CA CYS A 809 -6.41 -2.42 -2.81
C CYS A 809 -5.90 -1.54 -3.96
N TYR A 810 -6.40 -1.74 -5.18
CA TYR A 810 -6.04 -0.93 -6.35
C TYR A 810 -7.01 0.24 -6.62
N ASP A 811 -7.91 0.52 -5.67
CA ASP A 811 -8.96 1.54 -5.82
C ASP A 811 -9.78 1.35 -7.11
N LEU A 812 -10.26 0.11 -7.30
CA LEU A 812 -11.09 -0.35 -8.42
C LEU A 812 -12.47 -0.80 -7.92
N LYS A 813 -13.03 -0.08 -6.92
CA LYS A 813 -14.30 -0.44 -6.27
C LYS A 813 -15.48 -0.49 -7.25
N GLU A 814 -15.44 0.31 -8.31
CA GLU A 814 -16.45 0.33 -9.37
C GLU A 814 -16.58 -0.99 -10.15
N TYR A 815 -15.55 -1.84 -10.11
CA TYR A 815 -15.51 -3.14 -10.78
C TYR A 815 -15.97 -4.30 -9.88
N ILE A 816 -16.34 -4.01 -8.63
CA ILE A 816 -16.89 -4.99 -7.68
C ILE A 816 -18.39 -5.15 -7.96
N LYS A 817 -18.71 -5.75 -9.12
CA LYS A 817 -20.08 -6.04 -9.56
C LYS A 817 -20.32 -7.54 -9.67
N PRO A 818 -21.54 -8.04 -9.40
CA PRO A 818 -21.85 -9.46 -9.54
C PRO A 818 -21.49 -10.04 -10.91
N GLU A 819 -21.74 -9.27 -11.99
CA GLU A 819 -21.42 -9.65 -13.36
C GLU A 819 -19.93 -9.92 -13.62
N PHE A 820 -19.03 -9.22 -12.92
CA PHE A 820 -17.58 -9.35 -13.08
C PHE A 820 -16.99 -10.39 -12.13
N LEU A 821 -17.54 -10.49 -10.92
CA LEU A 821 -17.09 -11.45 -9.92
C LEU A 821 -17.54 -12.89 -10.24
N GLN A 822 -18.66 -13.05 -10.94
CA GLN A 822 -19.11 -14.35 -11.47
C GLN A 822 -18.39 -14.72 -12.78
N ASN A 823 -17.89 -13.72 -13.53
CA ASN A 823 -17.19 -13.93 -14.79
C ASN A 823 -15.82 -13.21 -14.81
N PRO A 824 -14.77 -13.83 -14.24
CA PRO A 824 -13.45 -13.21 -14.11
C PRO A 824 -12.78 -12.94 -15.46
N SER A 825 -13.11 -13.67 -16.53
CA SER A 825 -12.58 -13.35 -17.86
C SER A 825 -13.17 -12.04 -18.40
N LYS A 826 -14.47 -11.80 -18.20
CA LYS A 826 -15.13 -10.51 -18.52
C LYS A 826 -14.51 -9.35 -17.72
N LEU A 827 -14.22 -9.57 -16.43
CA LEU A 827 -13.52 -8.59 -15.60
C LEU A 827 -12.14 -8.24 -16.17
N ILE A 828 -11.32 -9.24 -16.49
CA ILE A 828 -9.98 -9.04 -17.06
C ILE A 828 -10.07 -8.26 -18.38
N CYS A 829 -11.01 -8.63 -19.26
CA CYS A 829 -11.23 -7.92 -20.53
C CYS A 829 -11.61 -6.45 -20.31
N GLU A 830 -12.50 -6.16 -19.36
CA GLU A 830 -12.92 -4.78 -19.07
C GLU A 830 -11.76 -3.96 -18.49
N LEU A 831 -10.96 -4.54 -17.57
CA LEU A 831 -9.80 -3.88 -16.98
C LEU A 831 -8.75 -3.50 -18.03
N TYR A 832 -8.48 -4.38 -18.99
CA TYR A 832 -7.57 -4.12 -20.12
C TYR A 832 -8.17 -3.20 -21.20
N SER A 833 -9.48 -2.96 -21.21
CA SER A 833 -10.11 -2.12 -22.23
C SER A 833 -10.06 -0.63 -21.88
N LYS A 834 -9.75 -0.26 -20.63
CA LYS A 834 -9.70 1.13 -20.16
C LYS A 834 -8.30 1.72 -20.24
N LEU A 835 -8.10 2.66 -21.15
CA LEU A 835 -6.84 3.40 -21.28
C LEU A 835 -6.44 4.15 -20.00
N ASP A 836 -7.40 4.71 -19.27
CA ASP A 836 -7.12 5.38 -18.00
C ASP A 836 -6.48 4.43 -16.97
N LEU A 837 -6.85 3.15 -16.99
CA LEU A 837 -6.22 2.14 -16.14
C LEU A 837 -4.82 1.78 -16.63
N HIS A 838 -4.56 1.77 -17.95
CA HIS A 838 -3.21 1.61 -18.49
C HIS A 838 -2.30 2.77 -18.03
N ILE A 839 -2.85 3.99 -18.05
CA ILE A 839 -2.17 5.22 -17.64
C ILE A 839 -1.89 5.23 -16.13
N ARG A 840 -2.89 4.83 -15.32
CA ARG A 840 -2.84 4.85 -13.85
C ARG A 840 -2.02 3.71 -13.26
N LEU A 841 -2.23 2.48 -13.72
CA LEU A 841 -1.71 1.27 -13.06
C LEU A 841 -0.49 0.65 -13.77
N GLY A 842 -0.29 0.93 -15.07
CA GLY A 842 0.88 0.43 -15.82
C GLY A 842 1.09 -1.08 -15.64
N HIS A 843 2.30 -1.49 -15.25
CA HIS A 843 2.65 -2.90 -15.03
C HIS A 843 1.84 -3.57 -13.90
N ALA A 844 1.39 -2.80 -12.90
CA ALA A 844 0.59 -3.34 -11.79
C ALA A 844 -0.77 -3.89 -12.28
N LEU A 845 -1.33 -3.32 -13.36
CA LEU A 845 -2.55 -3.84 -13.98
C LEU A 845 -2.35 -5.24 -14.53
N HIS A 846 -1.25 -5.47 -15.26
CA HIS A 846 -0.94 -6.79 -15.81
C HIS A 846 -0.72 -7.83 -14.69
N SER A 847 -0.04 -7.43 -13.61
CA SER A 847 0.16 -8.27 -12.43
C SER A 847 -1.16 -8.63 -11.74
N LEU A 848 -2.06 -7.65 -11.58
CA LEU A 848 -3.41 -7.87 -11.04
C LEU A 848 -4.21 -8.85 -11.91
N CYS A 849 -4.31 -8.58 -13.22
CA CYS A 849 -5.02 -9.45 -14.16
C CYS A 849 -4.44 -10.86 -14.18
N SER A 850 -3.12 -11.01 -14.07
CA SER A 850 -2.46 -12.31 -14.00
C SER A 850 -2.75 -13.05 -12.70
N SER A 851 -2.80 -12.34 -11.58
CA SER A 851 -3.20 -12.91 -10.29
C SER A 851 -4.66 -13.39 -10.30
N ILE A 852 -5.57 -12.60 -10.87
CA ILE A 852 -6.98 -12.98 -11.03
C ILE A 852 -7.08 -14.20 -11.94
N ALA A 853 -6.43 -14.20 -13.10
CA ALA A 853 -6.50 -15.33 -14.02
C ALA A 853 -5.98 -16.64 -13.40
N ASN A 854 -4.81 -16.60 -12.76
CA ASN A 854 -4.22 -17.77 -12.07
C ASN A 854 -5.15 -18.29 -10.97
N ARG A 855 -5.85 -17.41 -10.26
CA ARG A 855 -6.81 -17.79 -9.21
C ARG A 855 -8.00 -18.56 -9.75
N TYR A 856 -8.44 -18.27 -10.97
CA TYR A 856 -9.58 -18.92 -11.63
C TYR A 856 -9.16 -19.92 -12.71
N ASP A 857 -7.90 -20.34 -12.72
CA ASP A 857 -7.35 -21.31 -13.68
C ASP A 857 -7.54 -20.87 -15.15
N LEU A 858 -7.51 -19.55 -15.39
CA LEU A 858 -7.61 -18.94 -16.71
C LEU A 858 -6.23 -18.69 -17.31
N HIS A 859 -6.10 -18.86 -18.63
CA HIS A 859 -4.89 -18.50 -19.36
C HIS A 859 -4.91 -17.03 -19.78
N VAL A 860 -4.20 -16.17 -19.03
CA VAL A 860 -4.04 -14.73 -19.36
C VAL A 860 -3.59 -14.52 -20.79
N SER A 861 -2.64 -15.33 -21.27
CA SER A 861 -2.11 -15.25 -22.62
C SER A 861 -3.20 -15.40 -23.69
N ARG A 862 -4.14 -16.33 -23.53
CA ARG A 862 -5.28 -16.51 -24.45
C ARG A 862 -6.23 -15.33 -24.42
N ILE A 863 -6.49 -14.76 -23.25
CA ILE A 863 -7.32 -13.55 -23.11
C ILE A 863 -6.64 -12.37 -23.81
N CYS A 864 -5.35 -12.19 -23.59
CA CYS A 864 -4.55 -11.16 -24.25
C CYS A 864 -4.54 -11.33 -25.78
N GLU A 865 -4.33 -12.54 -26.29
CA GLU A 865 -4.41 -12.85 -27.73
C GLU A 865 -5.79 -12.52 -28.32
N HIS A 866 -6.86 -12.86 -27.60
CA HIS A 866 -8.23 -12.53 -28.00
C HIS A 866 -8.44 -11.01 -28.06
N LEU A 867 -8.04 -10.26 -27.03
CA LEU A 867 -8.15 -8.80 -27.00
C LEU A 867 -7.34 -8.13 -28.12
N LEU A 868 -6.12 -8.61 -28.38
CA LEU A 868 -5.32 -8.14 -29.51
C LEU A 868 -6.04 -8.37 -30.83
N GLY A 869 -6.61 -9.55 -31.03
CA GLY A 869 -7.44 -9.86 -32.19
C GLY A 869 -8.65 -8.92 -32.32
N VAL A 870 -9.34 -8.61 -31.22
CA VAL A 870 -10.50 -7.70 -31.22
C VAL A 870 -10.07 -6.28 -31.56
N TRP A 871 -9.12 -5.67 -30.85
CA TRP A 871 -8.75 -4.26 -31.05
C TRP A 871 -8.06 -4.01 -32.39
N LEU A 872 -7.27 -4.97 -32.88
CA LEU A 872 -6.70 -4.86 -34.22
C LEU A 872 -7.77 -5.00 -35.31
N ASN A 873 -8.83 -5.79 -35.11
CA ASN A 873 -9.94 -5.89 -36.08
C ASN A 873 -11.05 -4.85 -35.87
N GLU A 874 -11.04 -4.11 -34.76
CA GLU A 874 -12.05 -3.11 -34.45
C GLU A 874 -12.03 -2.00 -35.50
N ASN A 875 -13.10 -1.96 -36.30
CA ASN A 875 -13.30 -1.00 -37.36
C ASN A 875 -14.45 -0.09 -36.95
N VAL A 876 -14.20 1.22 -36.89
CA VAL A 876 -15.21 2.21 -36.52
C VAL A 876 -16.21 2.36 -37.67
N ARG A 877 -17.34 1.65 -37.59
CA ARG A 877 -18.51 1.83 -38.47
C ARG A 877 -19.57 2.76 -37.88
N ASN A 878 -19.58 2.96 -36.57
CA ASN A 878 -20.73 3.52 -35.84
C ASN A 878 -21.01 5.02 -36.06
N LYS A 879 -20.19 5.77 -36.81
CA LYS A 879 -20.47 7.19 -37.11
C LYS A 879 -21.16 7.44 -38.45
N LYS A 880 -21.10 6.49 -39.42
CA LYS A 880 -21.84 6.64 -40.70
C LYS A 880 -23.35 6.74 -40.46
N ASP A 881 -23.87 6.00 -39.47
CA ASP A 881 -25.31 5.97 -39.16
C ASP A 881 -25.79 7.22 -38.41
N THR A 882 -24.99 7.81 -37.53
CA THR A 882 -25.33 9.09 -36.87
C THR A 882 -25.20 10.30 -37.80
N MET A 883 -24.21 10.35 -38.70
CA MET A 883 -24.07 11.47 -39.65
C MET A 883 -25.14 11.45 -40.75
N ASN A 884 -25.71 10.29 -41.07
CA ASN A 884 -26.85 10.18 -41.98
C ASN A 884 -28.17 10.67 -41.36
N SER A 885 -28.24 10.87 -40.05
CA SER A 885 -29.47 11.29 -39.34
C SER A 885 -29.65 12.81 -39.22
N SER A 886 -28.61 13.59 -39.53
CA SER A 886 -28.66 15.05 -39.63
C SER A 886 -28.48 15.49 -41.08
N SER A 887 -29.57 15.92 -41.70
CA SER A 887 -29.70 16.64 -42.99
C SER A 887 -28.43 16.93 -43.80
N SER A 888 -28.39 16.43 -45.04
CA SER A 888 -27.59 16.92 -46.19
C SER A 888 -26.10 17.17 -45.95
N SER A 889 -25.30 16.10 -46.12
CA SER A 889 -24.00 16.04 -46.82
C SER A 889 -23.25 17.34 -47.18
N VAL A 890 -22.93 18.19 -46.21
CA VAL A 890 -21.85 19.16 -46.36
C VAL A 890 -20.83 18.81 -45.29
N GLU A 891 -19.75 18.12 -45.68
CA GLU A 891 -18.57 18.03 -44.83
C GLU A 891 -18.18 19.45 -44.44
N SER A 892 -17.95 19.67 -43.15
CA SER A 892 -17.57 20.99 -42.66
C SER A 892 -16.32 21.49 -43.37
N SER A 893 -16.38 22.73 -43.84
CA SER A 893 -15.26 23.42 -44.47
C SER A 893 -14.29 24.04 -43.44
N SER A 894 -14.62 23.97 -42.15
CA SER A 894 -13.81 24.60 -41.11
C SER A 894 -12.51 23.84 -40.85
N VAL A 895 -11.38 24.55 -40.82
CA VAL A 895 -10.06 24.00 -40.46
C VAL A 895 -9.97 23.58 -38.98
N TYR A 896 -10.87 24.08 -38.14
CA TYR A 896 -10.94 23.80 -36.70
C TYR A 896 -11.87 22.64 -36.33
N GLU A 897 -12.57 22.06 -37.31
CA GLU A 897 -13.41 20.88 -37.10
C GLU A 897 -12.69 19.60 -37.53
N GLU A 898 -12.86 18.55 -36.72
CA GLU A 898 -12.24 17.25 -36.98
C GLU A 898 -12.92 16.54 -38.15
N THR A 899 -12.11 16.13 -39.12
CA THR A 899 -12.63 15.35 -40.24
C THR A 899 -12.92 13.90 -39.83
N PHE A 900 -13.75 13.19 -40.60
CA PHE A 900 -14.09 11.78 -40.34
C PHE A 900 -12.84 10.89 -40.27
N GLU A 901 -11.86 11.16 -41.13
CA GLU A 901 -10.57 10.44 -41.20
C GLU A 901 -9.70 10.71 -39.99
N GLU A 902 -9.65 11.96 -39.51
CA GLU A 902 -8.91 12.32 -38.30
C GLU A 902 -9.51 11.63 -37.07
N CYS A 903 -10.84 11.55 -36.98
CA CYS A 903 -11.53 10.75 -35.96
C CYS A 903 -11.13 9.27 -36.07
N CYS A 904 -11.23 8.68 -37.25
CA CYS A 904 -10.89 7.28 -37.48
C CYS A 904 -9.41 6.97 -37.18
N GLN A 905 -8.51 7.88 -37.55
CA GLN A 905 -7.08 7.78 -37.27
C GLN A 905 -6.82 7.80 -35.76
N ARG A 906 -7.46 8.70 -35.01
CA ARG A 906 -7.33 8.74 -33.55
C ARG A 906 -7.83 7.45 -32.90
N ASP A 907 -8.94 6.91 -33.38
CA ASP A 907 -9.49 5.65 -32.89
C ASP A 907 -8.54 4.47 -33.20
N ASP A 908 -7.90 4.47 -34.36
CA ASP A 908 -6.86 3.48 -34.70
C ASP A 908 -5.65 3.61 -33.78
N GLU A 909 -5.14 4.82 -33.57
CA GLU A 909 -4.03 5.10 -32.65
C GLU A 909 -4.37 4.68 -31.22
N THR A 910 -5.62 4.89 -30.78
CA THR A 910 -6.15 4.44 -29.50
C THR A 910 -6.13 2.91 -29.39
N ASN A 911 -6.55 2.20 -30.43
CA ASN A 911 -6.55 0.73 -30.46
C ASN A 911 -5.13 0.16 -30.55
N ILE A 912 -4.23 0.80 -31.30
CA ILE A 912 -2.80 0.47 -31.32
C ILE A 912 -2.20 0.64 -29.92
N GLN A 913 -2.52 1.71 -29.19
CA GLN A 913 -2.03 1.91 -27.82
C GLN A 913 -2.50 0.82 -26.87
N LYS A 914 -3.77 0.39 -26.96
CA LYS A 914 -4.28 -0.75 -26.18
C LYS A 914 -3.52 -2.03 -26.52
N ALA A 915 -3.31 -2.31 -27.82
CA ALA A 915 -2.58 -3.48 -28.27
C ALA A 915 -1.12 -3.45 -27.78
N LEU A 916 -0.44 -2.31 -27.93
CA LEU A 916 0.94 -2.11 -27.48
C LEU A 916 1.10 -2.26 -25.97
N PHE A 917 0.09 -1.88 -25.17
CA PHE A 917 0.12 -2.12 -23.73
C PHE A 917 0.27 -3.61 -23.41
N ILE A 918 -0.51 -4.48 -24.06
CA ILE A 918 -0.40 -5.94 -23.90
C ILE A 918 0.91 -6.45 -24.49
N LEU A 919 1.26 -6.06 -25.71
CA LEU A 919 2.45 -6.57 -26.41
C LEU A 919 3.75 -6.26 -25.65
N ARG A 920 3.82 -5.13 -24.95
CA ARG A 920 4.96 -4.75 -24.09
C ARG A 920 5.08 -5.62 -22.82
N THR A 921 4.05 -6.35 -22.44
CA THR A 921 4.14 -7.34 -21.34
C THR A 921 4.75 -8.67 -21.79
N TRP A 922 4.85 -8.90 -23.10
CA TRP A 922 5.39 -10.14 -23.67
C TRP A 922 6.89 -9.98 -23.96
N LYS A 923 7.58 -11.12 -24.12
CA LYS A 923 8.95 -11.09 -24.64
C LYS A 923 8.94 -10.48 -26.06
N PRO A 924 9.81 -9.51 -26.38
CA PRO A 924 9.78 -8.80 -27.67
C PRO A 924 9.76 -9.73 -28.89
N ARG A 925 10.57 -10.80 -28.88
CA ARG A 925 10.59 -11.80 -29.95
C ARG A 925 9.27 -12.56 -30.11
N THR A 926 8.56 -12.85 -29.01
CA THR A 926 7.26 -13.53 -29.03
C THR A 926 6.19 -12.61 -29.61
N ALA A 927 6.16 -11.34 -29.17
CA ALA A 927 5.24 -10.33 -29.68
C ALA A 927 5.46 -10.08 -31.19
N ALA A 928 6.72 -9.93 -31.63
CA ALA A 928 7.05 -9.76 -33.04
C ALA A 928 6.58 -10.96 -33.90
N LYS A 929 6.84 -12.20 -33.47
CA LYS A 929 6.36 -13.40 -34.16
C LYS A 929 4.84 -13.47 -34.26
N TRP A 930 4.14 -13.10 -33.19
CA TRP A 930 2.67 -13.08 -33.18
C TRP A 930 2.12 -12.04 -34.16
N LEU A 931 2.67 -10.82 -34.17
CA LEU A 931 2.26 -9.76 -35.11
C LEU A 931 2.53 -10.14 -36.56
N ILE A 932 3.71 -10.70 -36.87
CA ILE A 932 4.03 -11.20 -38.21
C ILE A 932 3.00 -12.25 -38.64
N ARG A 933 2.68 -13.21 -37.77
CA ARG A 933 1.65 -14.22 -38.06
C ARG A 933 0.28 -13.60 -38.33
N PHE A 934 -0.10 -12.57 -37.58
CA PHE A 934 -1.37 -11.85 -37.76
C PHE A 934 -1.41 -11.09 -39.10
N ILE A 935 -0.32 -10.41 -39.48
CA ILE A 935 -0.23 -9.64 -40.73
C ILE A 935 -0.39 -10.56 -41.96
N TYR A 936 0.27 -11.72 -41.94
CA TYR A 936 0.28 -12.70 -43.03
C TYR A 936 -0.82 -13.78 -42.93
N GLN A 937 -1.78 -13.63 -42.03
CA GLN A 937 -2.88 -14.59 -41.89
C GLN A 937 -3.74 -14.64 -43.18
N SER A 938 -4.14 -15.84 -43.56
CA SER A 938 -4.88 -16.15 -44.80
C SER A 938 -6.37 -15.77 -44.74
N ASP A 939 -6.91 -15.57 -43.54
CA ASP A 939 -8.32 -15.19 -43.33
C ASP A 939 -8.59 -13.75 -43.82
N PRO A 940 -9.84 -13.40 -44.20
CA PRO A 940 -10.20 -12.08 -44.70
C PRO A 940 -10.15 -11.02 -43.58
N ILE A 941 -8.94 -10.57 -43.26
CA ILE A 941 -8.65 -9.46 -42.35
C ILE A 941 -8.53 -8.18 -43.17
N SER A 942 -9.22 -7.12 -42.74
CA SER A 942 -9.16 -5.78 -43.38
C SER A 942 -7.73 -5.22 -43.47
N TYR A 943 -7.45 -4.40 -44.49
CA TYR A 943 -6.14 -3.75 -44.61
C TYR A 943 -5.87 -2.82 -43.43
N ARG A 944 -6.91 -2.17 -42.90
CA ARG A 944 -6.83 -1.37 -41.66
C ARG A 944 -6.32 -2.17 -40.45
N ALA A 945 -6.80 -3.40 -40.27
CA ALA A 945 -6.33 -4.27 -39.19
C ALA A 945 -4.86 -4.68 -39.36
N LYS A 946 -4.47 -5.06 -40.58
CA LYS A 946 -3.07 -5.38 -40.92
C LYS A 946 -2.15 -4.16 -40.75
N SER A 947 -2.62 -2.98 -41.12
CA SER A 947 -1.90 -1.71 -40.95
C SER A 947 -1.69 -1.36 -39.46
N LYS A 948 -2.69 -1.54 -38.60
CA LYS A 948 -2.49 -1.39 -37.14
C LYS A 948 -1.44 -2.37 -36.58
N ALA A 949 -1.46 -3.63 -37.03
CA ALA A 949 -0.53 -4.66 -36.59
C ALA A 949 0.91 -4.39 -37.03
N ILE A 950 1.14 -3.93 -38.27
CA ILE A 950 2.48 -3.61 -38.76
C ILE A 950 3.05 -2.38 -38.05
N ILE A 951 2.23 -1.38 -37.72
CA ILE A 951 2.67 -0.25 -36.89
C ILE A 951 3.03 -0.72 -35.48
N CYS A 952 2.25 -1.64 -34.87
CA CYS A 952 2.64 -2.25 -33.60
C CYS A 952 4.02 -2.92 -33.69
N LEU A 953 4.29 -3.62 -34.79
CA LEU A 953 5.55 -4.34 -35.02
C LEU A 953 6.74 -3.39 -35.06
N PHE A 954 6.65 -2.32 -35.85
CA PHE A 954 7.71 -1.30 -35.96
C PHE A 954 7.92 -0.48 -34.68
N VAL A 955 6.94 -0.44 -33.76
CA VAL A 955 7.09 0.26 -32.47
C VAL A 955 7.77 -0.62 -31.41
N ILE A 956 7.53 -1.93 -31.40
CA ILE A 956 8.08 -2.84 -30.37
C ILE A 956 9.40 -3.49 -30.74
N ALA A 957 9.75 -3.50 -32.04
CA ALA A 957 10.91 -4.22 -32.55
C ALA A 957 11.73 -3.35 -33.51
N ASP A 958 13.05 -3.36 -33.32
CA ASP A 958 13.99 -2.75 -34.25
C ASP A 958 14.23 -3.64 -35.49
N LYS A 959 14.98 -3.11 -36.46
CA LYS A 959 15.32 -3.83 -37.69
C LYS A 959 15.94 -5.21 -37.41
N THR A 960 16.85 -5.30 -36.43
CA THR A 960 17.52 -6.56 -36.07
C THR A 960 16.55 -7.61 -35.54
N LEU A 961 15.68 -7.22 -34.60
CA LEU A 961 14.70 -8.13 -34.00
C LEU A 961 13.64 -8.56 -35.01
N ILE A 962 13.22 -7.67 -35.92
CA ILE A 962 12.29 -8.01 -37.00
C ILE A 962 12.94 -9.02 -37.94
N SER A 963 14.18 -8.78 -38.39
CA SER A 963 14.93 -9.71 -39.24
C SER A 963 15.16 -11.08 -38.58
N ASP A 964 15.32 -11.13 -37.25
CA ASP A 964 15.46 -12.39 -36.51
C ASP A 964 14.13 -13.16 -36.31
N ALA A 965 13.00 -12.45 -36.36
CA ALA A 965 11.66 -13.00 -36.15
C ALA A 965 10.95 -13.34 -37.46
N PHE A 966 11.27 -12.63 -38.55
CA PHE A 966 10.69 -12.77 -39.87
C PHE A 966 11.60 -13.58 -40.79
N VAL A 967 11.04 -14.60 -41.45
CA VAL A 967 11.80 -15.47 -42.37
C VAL A 967 11.97 -14.82 -43.76
N GLY A 968 11.18 -13.78 -44.09
CA GLY A 968 11.26 -13.05 -45.36
C GLY A 968 12.21 -11.85 -45.34
N ASN A 969 12.23 -11.08 -46.43
CA ASN A 969 13.09 -9.91 -46.54
C ASN A 969 12.50 -8.70 -45.80
N PHE A 970 13.29 -8.02 -44.95
CA PHE A 970 12.85 -6.82 -44.23
C PHE A 970 12.30 -5.73 -45.18
N GLU A 971 12.90 -5.56 -46.36
CA GLU A 971 12.43 -4.58 -47.36
C GLU A 971 11.01 -4.91 -47.88
N GLU A 972 10.64 -6.19 -47.97
CA GLU A 972 9.27 -6.57 -48.35
C GLU A 972 8.26 -6.08 -47.30
N LEU A 973 8.63 -6.12 -46.02
CA LEU A 973 7.80 -5.67 -44.93
C LEU A 973 7.68 -4.12 -44.90
N VAL A 974 8.75 -3.41 -45.27
CA VAL A 974 8.72 -1.94 -45.46
C VAL A 974 7.79 -1.56 -46.61
N HIS A 975 7.89 -2.23 -47.77
CA HIS A 975 6.97 -2.01 -48.89
C HIS A 975 5.52 -2.35 -48.55
N LEU A 976 5.32 -3.45 -47.82
CA LEU A 976 4.01 -3.87 -47.33
C LEU A 976 3.40 -2.83 -46.39
N ASN A 977 4.19 -2.18 -45.51
CA ASN A 977 3.71 -1.11 -44.64
C ASN A 977 3.12 0.05 -45.43
N ALA A 978 3.84 0.55 -46.43
CA ALA A 978 3.37 1.66 -47.26
C ALA A 978 2.09 1.28 -48.02
N ALA A 979 2.06 0.11 -48.66
CA ALA A 979 0.91 -0.36 -49.40
C ALA A 979 -0.32 -0.59 -48.50
N LEU A 980 -0.14 -1.23 -47.33
CA LEU A 980 -1.21 -1.42 -46.34
C LEU A 980 -1.72 -0.09 -45.80
N TYR A 981 -0.85 0.88 -45.54
CA TYR A 981 -1.25 2.23 -45.13
C TYR A 981 -2.17 2.85 -46.17
N PHE A 982 -1.76 2.94 -47.43
CA PHE A 982 -2.59 3.55 -48.48
C PHE A 982 -3.90 2.80 -48.71
N ALA A 983 -3.84 1.46 -48.80
CA ALA A 983 -5.03 0.62 -48.95
C ALA A 983 -6.01 0.80 -47.79
N SER A 984 -5.51 0.84 -46.54
CA SER A 984 -6.36 1.04 -45.35
C SER A 984 -7.04 2.40 -45.32
N ARG A 985 -6.40 3.45 -45.83
CA ARG A 985 -6.99 4.79 -45.88
C ARG A 985 -8.08 4.90 -46.94
N LEU A 986 -7.93 4.21 -48.07
CA LEU A 986 -8.94 4.13 -49.12
C LEU A 986 -10.11 3.22 -48.70
N GLU A 987 -9.84 2.17 -47.93
CA GLU A 987 -10.85 1.28 -47.35
C GLU A 987 -11.86 2.02 -46.45
N LEU A 988 -11.46 3.14 -45.80
CA LEU A 988 -12.36 4.00 -45.00
C LEU A 988 -13.54 4.56 -45.82
N PHE A 989 -13.34 4.72 -47.13
CA PHE A 989 -14.31 5.26 -48.07
C PHE A 989 -14.97 4.19 -48.93
N ASP A 990 -14.89 2.92 -48.51
CA ASP A 990 -15.37 1.76 -49.26
C ASP A 990 -14.72 1.60 -50.65
N ILE A 991 -13.53 2.17 -50.84
CA ILE A 991 -12.74 2.03 -52.07
C ILE A 991 -11.74 0.88 -51.90
N LYS A 992 -11.84 -0.13 -52.75
CA LYS A 992 -10.99 -1.33 -52.69
C LYS A 992 -9.96 -1.32 -53.82
N TYR A 993 -8.70 -1.29 -53.42
CA TYR A 993 -7.53 -1.53 -54.26
C TYR A 993 -6.77 -2.74 -53.72
N ASP A 994 -6.14 -3.48 -54.61
CA ASP A 994 -5.22 -4.55 -54.20
C ASP A 994 -3.88 -3.94 -53.75
N ILE A 995 -3.16 -4.64 -52.87
CA ILE A 995 -1.84 -4.19 -52.38
C ILE A 995 -0.88 -3.95 -53.57
N ASP A 996 -0.97 -4.78 -54.61
CA ASP A 996 -0.15 -4.67 -55.81
C ASP A 996 -0.41 -3.40 -56.63
N ASP A 997 -1.58 -2.76 -56.49
CA ASP A 997 -1.91 -1.51 -57.18
C ASP A 997 -1.06 -0.34 -56.67
N PHE A 998 -0.45 -0.48 -55.50
CA PHE A 998 0.49 0.48 -54.93
C PHE A 998 1.95 0.19 -55.27
N SER A 999 2.23 -0.78 -56.15
CA SER A 999 3.58 -1.03 -56.67
C SER A 999 4.03 0.08 -57.64
N ARG A 1000 5.35 0.29 -57.75
CA ARG A 1000 5.93 1.31 -58.65
C ARG A 1000 5.48 1.18 -60.10
N SER A 1001 5.19 -0.03 -60.59
CA SER A 1001 4.76 -0.27 -61.97
C SER A 1001 3.30 0.09 -62.23
N LYS A 1002 2.42 0.02 -61.21
CA LYS A 1002 0.98 0.26 -61.35
C LYS A 1002 0.53 1.62 -60.82
N ILE A 1003 1.32 2.28 -59.98
CA ILE A 1003 0.91 3.47 -59.23
C ILE A 1003 0.39 4.63 -60.10
N GLN A 1004 1.00 4.88 -61.26
CA GLN A 1004 0.53 5.92 -62.17
C GLN A 1004 -0.88 5.64 -62.70
N SER A 1005 -1.21 4.37 -62.96
CA SER A 1005 -2.55 3.97 -63.39
C SER A 1005 -3.56 4.09 -62.26
N THR A 1006 -3.15 3.77 -61.02
CA THR A 1006 -3.96 3.88 -59.80
C THR A 1006 -4.34 5.34 -59.53
N ILE A 1007 -3.38 6.27 -59.62
CA ILE A 1007 -3.61 7.70 -59.43
C ILE A 1007 -4.59 8.25 -60.46
N LYS A 1008 -4.41 7.95 -61.75
CA LYS A 1008 -5.31 8.41 -62.81
C LYS A 1008 -6.75 7.93 -62.61
N LYS A 1009 -6.95 6.67 -62.19
CA LYS A 1009 -8.28 6.12 -61.87
C LYS A 1009 -8.93 6.78 -60.65
N SER A 1010 -8.13 7.37 -59.76
CA SER A 1010 -8.56 7.89 -58.46
C SER A 1010 -8.98 9.36 -58.46
N MET A 1011 -8.82 10.08 -59.57
CA MET A 1011 -8.99 11.54 -59.62
C MET A 1011 -10.42 12.05 -59.38
N ASN A 1012 -11.42 11.17 -59.46
CA ASN A 1012 -12.84 11.49 -59.26
C ASN A 1012 -13.41 10.92 -57.94
N LEU A 1013 -12.53 10.49 -57.03
CA LEU A 1013 -12.94 9.95 -55.73
C LEU A 1013 -13.28 11.07 -54.74
N HIS A 1014 -13.85 10.67 -53.61
CA HIS A 1014 -14.17 11.52 -52.47
C HIS A 1014 -12.92 12.35 -52.02
N PRO A 1015 -13.06 13.62 -51.58
CA PRO A 1015 -11.93 14.45 -51.16
C PRO A 1015 -11.01 13.77 -50.13
N GLY A 1016 -11.59 13.04 -49.17
CA GLY A 1016 -10.83 12.23 -48.22
C GLY A 1016 -9.96 11.12 -48.85
N ALA A 1017 -10.40 10.54 -49.97
CA ALA A 1017 -9.58 9.60 -50.74
C ALA A 1017 -8.51 10.33 -51.57
N LEU A 1018 -8.82 11.52 -52.11
CA LEU A 1018 -7.85 12.35 -52.84
C LEU A 1018 -6.68 12.80 -51.95
N ARG A 1019 -6.90 12.99 -50.64
CA ARG A 1019 -5.83 13.20 -49.67
C ARG A 1019 -4.80 12.07 -49.73
N VAL A 1020 -5.27 10.82 -49.74
CA VAL A 1020 -4.38 9.64 -49.82
C VAL A 1020 -3.61 9.63 -51.14
N ILE A 1021 -4.25 10.04 -52.23
CA ILE A 1021 -3.59 10.18 -53.53
C ILE A 1021 -2.48 11.24 -53.48
N LEU A 1022 -2.68 12.37 -52.80
CA LEU A 1022 -1.62 13.35 -52.60
C LEU A 1022 -0.46 12.79 -51.76
N GLU A 1023 -0.75 12.07 -50.67
CA GLU A 1023 0.27 11.38 -49.86
C GLU A 1023 1.07 10.37 -50.70
N ILE A 1024 0.41 9.64 -51.61
CA ILE A 1024 1.06 8.73 -52.58
C ILE A 1024 1.99 9.51 -53.53
N CYS A 1025 1.54 10.63 -54.10
CA CYS A 1025 2.36 11.46 -54.98
C CYS A 1025 3.62 11.95 -54.28
N ILE A 1026 3.51 12.38 -53.01
CA ILE A 1026 4.66 12.80 -52.19
C ILE A 1026 5.59 11.60 -51.93
N TYR A 1027 5.05 10.46 -51.51
CA TYR A 1027 5.83 9.25 -51.20
C TYR A 1027 6.64 8.75 -52.41
N TYR A 1028 6.00 8.65 -53.57
CA TYR A 1028 6.62 8.17 -54.80
C TYR A 1028 7.35 9.25 -55.61
N LYS A 1029 7.38 10.50 -55.11
CA LYS A 1029 7.99 11.66 -55.77
C LYS A 1029 7.48 11.86 -57.21
N ILE A 1030 6.17 11.77 -57.39
CA ILE A 1030 5.52 11.92 -58.71
C ILE A 1030 5.35 13.42 -58.99
N ASN A 1031 6.28 13.97 -59.77
CA ASN A 1031 6.31 15.39 -60.12
C ASN A 1031 5.51 15.66 -61.41
N ASP A 1032 4.19 15.76 -61.27
CA ASP A 1032 3.26 16.18 -62.34
C ASP A 1032 2.51 17.42 -61.88
N ARG A 1033 2.87 18.58 -62.43
CA ARG A 1033 2.39 19.91 -61.99
C ARG A 1033 0.87 20.03 -62.06
N ASP A 1034 0.27 19.63 -63.19
CA ASP A 1034 -1.18 19.79 -63.41
C ASP A 1034 -1.99 18.83 -62.54
N LEU A 1035 -1.48 17.61 -62.34
CA LEU A 1035 -2.05 16.63 -61.42
C LEU A 1035 -2.05 17.15 -59.98
N LEU A 1036 -0.91 17.63 -59.50
CA LEU A 1036 -0.74 18.15 -58.14
C LEU A 1036 -1.61 19.38 -57.91
N PHE A 1037 -1.64 20.31 -58.86
CA PHE A 1037 -2.48 21.50 -58.79
C PHE A 1037 -3.97 21.12 -58.67
N LYS A 1038 -4.43 20.19 -59.51
CA LYS A 1038 -5.81 19.70 -59.48
C LYS A 1038 -6.16 18.98 -58.18
N LEU A 1039 -5.24 18.21 -57.59
CA LEU A 1039 -5.44 17.54 -56.30
C LEU A 1039 -5.57 18.55 -55.15
N ILE A 1040 -4.62 19.49 -55.05
CA ILE A 1040 -4.60 20.49 -53.97
C ILE A 1040 -5.85 21.37 -54.04
N THR A 1041 -6.22 21.83 -55.24
CA THR A 1041 -7.42 22.65 -55.43
C THR A 1041 -8.70 21.94 -54.95
N LYS A 1042 -8.84 20.63 -55.22
CA LYS A 1042 -9.98 19.84 -54.73
C LYS A 1042 -9.98 19.61 -53.22
N LEU A 1043 -8.81 19.65 -52.59
CA LEU A 1043 -8.65 19.47 -51.15
C LEU A 1043 -8.78 20.78 -50.37
N LEU A 1044 -8.67 21.92 -51.05
CA LEU A 1044 -8.67 23.25 -50.44
C LEU A 1044 -9.93 23.47 -49.59
N ASP A 1045 -11.11 23.09 -50.08
CA ASP A 1045 -12.36 23.44 -49.39
C ASP A 1045 -12.69 22.52 -48.21
N THR A 1046 -12.10 21.32 -48.15
CA THR A 1046 -12.56 20.26 -47.23
C THR A 1046 -11.45 19.67 -46.35
N ARG A 1047 -10.17 19.87 -46.69
CA ARG A 1047 -9.01 19.26 -46.01
C ARG A 1047 -7.87 20.28 -45.80
N MET A 1048 -8.20 21.53 -45.50
CA MET A 1048 -7.23 22.62 -45.28
C MET A 1048 -6.16 22.28 -44.25
N ARG A 1049 -6.52 21.68 -43.11
CA ARG A 1049 -5.56 21.33 -42.07
C ARG A 1049 -4.52 20.31 -42.55
N PHE A 1050 -4.94 19.34 -43.36
CA PHE A 1050 -4.03 18.38 -43.96
C PHE A 1050 -3.05 19.07 -44.93
N LEU A 1051 -3.56 19.99 -45.76
CA LEU A 1051 -2.72 20.79 -46.65
C LEU A 1051 -1.74 21.65 -45.86
N LEU A 1052 -2.20 22.31 -44.78
CA LEU A 1052 -1.37 23.13 -43.89
C LEU A 1052 -0.14 22.35 -43.39
N ARG A 1053 -0.34 21.10 -42.95
CA ARG A 1053 0.72 20.22 -42.46
C ARG A 1053 1.67 19.69 -43.54
N ASN A 1054 1.23 19.61 -44.79
CA ASN A 1054 1.99 18.92 -45.85
C ASN A 1054 2.53 19.85 -46.93
N PHE A 1055 2.09 21.11 -47.00
CA PHE A 1055 2.50 22.03 -48.09
C PHE A 1055 4.01 22.28 -48.11
N ASN A 1056 4.63 22.50 -46.95
CA ASN A 1056 6.09 22.65 -46.87
C ASN A 1056 6.81 21.37 -47.33
N LYS A 1057 6.28 20.18 -47.00
CA LYS A 1057 6.80 18.90 -47.48
C LYS A 1057 6.64 18.72 -48.99
N ILE A 1058 5.55 19.25 -49.58
CA ILE A 1058 5.35 19.30 -51.04
C ILE A 1058 6.47 20.13 -51.67
N PHE A 1059 6.77 21.31 -51.11
CA PHE A 1059 7.85 22.17 -51.60
C PHE A 1059 9.26 21.64 -51.35
N GLU A 1060 9.48 20.83 -50.33
CA GLU A 1060 10.74 20.09 -50.13
C GLU A 1060 10.87 18.94 -51.14
N THR A 1061 9.77 18.25 -51.45
CA THR A 1061 9.78 17.11 -52.38
C THR A 1061 9.84 17.57 -53.84
N PHE A 1062 9.20 18.70 -54.15
CA PHE A 1062 9.10 19.30 -55.48
C PHE A 1062 9.52 20.78 -55.43
N PRO A 1063 10.83 21.08 -55.37
CA PRO A 1063 11.34 22.44 -55.20
C PRO A 1063 10.88 23.42 -56.28
N ASP A 1064 10.70 22.94 -57.52
CA ASP A 1064 10.29 23.76 -58.66
C ASP A 1064 8.93 24.44 -58.45
N LEU A 1065 8.04 23.82 -57.66
CA LEU A 1065 6.71 24.37 -57.37
C LEU A 1065 6.75 25.60 -56.47
N ARG A 1066 7.86 25.88 -55.78
CA ARG A 1066 8.02 27.09 -54.94
C ARG A 1066 7.94 28.37 -55.77
N ASN A 1067 8.38 28.29 -57.02
CA ASN A 1067 8.43 29.43 -57.94
C ASN A 1067 7.16 29.58 -58.79
N ASP A 1068 6.25 28.60 -58.74
CA ASP A 1068 4.97 28.62 -59.48
C ASP A 1068 3.94 29.49 -58.73
N ASP A 1069 3.48 30.56 -59.37
CA ASP A 1069 2.58 31.55 -58.76
C ASP A 1069 1.21 30.96 -58.37
N ASP A 1070 0.75 29.91 -59.06
CA ASP A 1070 -0.50 29.24 -58.69
C ASP A 1070 -0.35 28.47 -57.38
N PHE A 1071 0.78 27.79 -57.18
CA PHE A 1071 1.07 27.08 -55.93
C PHE A 1071 1.36 28.03 -54.77
N LYS A 1072 2.01 29.18 -55.04
CA LYS A 1072 2.17 30.25 -54.05
C LYS A 1072 0.81 30.75 -53.55
N ARG A 1073 -0.13 31.03 -54.45
CA ARG A 1073 -1.49 31.46 -54.07
C ARG A 1073 -2.20 30.41 -53.23
N LEU A 1074 -2.16 29.14 -53.62
CA LEU A 1074 -2.75 28.04 -52.84
C LEU A 1074 -2.15 27.95 -51.43
N TYR A 1075 -0.84 28.12 -51.30
CA TYR A 1075 -0.15 28.12 -50.02
C TYR A 1075 -0.61 29.28 -49.12
N ILE A 1076 -0.69 30.50 -49.66
CA ILE A 1076 -1.18 31.69 -48.95
C ILE A 1076 -2.61 31.46 -48.47
N THR A 1077 -3.50 30.91 -49.31
CA THR A 1077 -4.88 30.58 -48.92
C THR A 1077 -4.92 29.59 -47.75
N VAL A 1078 -4.10 28.53 -47.78
CA VAL A 1078 -4.06 27.51 -46.72
C VAL A 1078 -3.54 28.09 -45.40
N ILE A 1079 -2.53 28.96 -45.42
CA ILE A 1079 -2.02 29.65 -44.21
C ILE A 1079 -3.02 30.67 -43.67
N SER A 1080 -3.74 31.34 -44.56
CA SER A 1080 -4.70 32.38 -44.17
C SER A 1080 -5.96 31.81 -43.53
N ALA A 1081 -6.37 30.59 -43.89
CA ALA A 1081 -7.64 30.01 -43.46
C ALA A 1081 -7.81 29.89 -41.92
N PRO A 1082 -6.86 29.34 -41.13
CA PRO A 1082 -6.97 29.34 -39.68
C PRO A 1082 -7.12 30.75 -39.08
N ILE A 1083 -6.39 31.74 -39.62
CA ILE A 1083 -6.44 33.12 -39.15
C ILE A 1083 -7.80 33.75 -39.48
N ASN A 1084 -8.29 33.56 -40.70
CA ASN A 1084 -9.58 34.07 -41.16
C ASN A 1084 -10.74 33.51 -40.31
N GLU A 1085 -10.77 32.21 -40.05
CA GLU A 1085 -11.81 31.59 -39.21
C GLU A 1085 -11.75 32.06 -37.73
N MET A 1086 -10.54 32.29 -37.19
CA MET A 1086 -10.35 32.87 -35.86
C MET A 1086 -10.92 34.29 -35.77
N ILE A 1087 -10.59 35.14 -36.76
CA ILE A 1087 -11.06 36.52 -36.84
C ILE A 1087 -12.58 36.57 -36.94
N ASN A 1088 -13.17 35.69 -37.77
CA ASN A 1088 -14.61 35.61 -37.99
C ASN A 1088 -15.40 34.95 -36.82
N LYS A 1089 -14.76 34.71 -35.69
CA LYS A 1089 -15.39 34.28 -34.41
C LYS A 1089 -16.26 33.02 -34.53
N GLN A 1090 -15.94 32.08 -35.41
CA GLN A 1090 -16.55 30.74 -35.35
C GLN A 1090 -16.13 29.96 -34.08
N LEU A 1091 -15.03 30.38 -33.43
CA LEU A 1091 -14.57 29.89 -32.13
C LEU A 1091 -15.36 30.53 -30.96
N LYS A 1092 -16.67 30.33 -30.88
CA LYS A 1092 -17.52 30.89 -29.80
C LYS A 1092 -17.34 30.21 -28.42
N SER A 1093 -16.43 29.25 -28.26
CA SER A 1093 -16.33 28.42 -27.05
C SER A 1093 -14.88 28.12 -26.63
N ARG A 1094 -14.73 27.58 -25.42
CA ARG A 1094 -13.47 27.13 -24.80
C ARG A 1094 -12.59 26.39 -25.81
N ILE A 1095 -11.35 26.87 -26.00
CA ILE A 1095 -10.36 26.29 -26.93
C ILE A 1095 -10.21 24.78 -26.65
N LYS A 1096 -10.49 23.96 -27.67
CA LYS A 1096 -10.34 22.50 -27.62
C LYS A 1096 -8.91 22.08 -27.97
N SER A 1097 -8.54 20.83 -27.65
CA SER A 1097 -7.24 20.26 -28.02
C SER A 1097 -6.96 20.31 -29.53
N HIS A 1098 -7.98 20.09 -30.35
CA HIS A 1098 -7.87 20.20 -31.80
C HIS A 1098 -7.52 21.62 -32.27
N HIS A 1099 -8.12 22.65 -31.67
CA HIS A 1099 -7.83 24.03 -32.03
C HIS A 1099 -6.36 24.39 -31.75
N LEU A 1100 -5.82 23.93 -30.62
CA LEU A 1100 -4.40 24.10 -30.31
C LEU A 1100 -3.49 23.34 -31.29
N ALA A 1101 -3.94 22.20 -31.81
CA ALA A 1101 -3.20 21.46 -32.82
C ALA A 1101 -3.14 22.23 -34.15
N VAL A 1102 -4.27 22.79 -34.61
CA VAL A 1102 -4.32 23.65 -35.81
C VAL A 1102 -3.41 24.87 -35.67
N ILE A 1103 -3.45 25.54 -34.51
CA ILE A 1103 -2.58 26.71 -34.23
C ILE A 1103 -1.10 26.31 -34.29
N ARG A 1104 -0.74 25.13 -33.75
CA ARG A 1104 0.65 24.65 -33.80
C ARG A 1104 1.08 24.25 -35.20
N ASP A 1105 0.18 23.60 -35.95
CA ASP A 1105 0.38 23.26 -37.37
C ASP A 1105 0.63 24.56 -38.17
N LEU A 1106 -0.14 25.63 -37.91
CA LEU A 1106 0.06 26.96 -38.52
C LEU A 1106 1.44 27.56 -38.19
N PHE A 1107 1.82 27.56 -36.90
CA PHE A 1107 3.13 28.06 -36.48
C PHE A 1107 4.28 27.25 -37.08
N ASP A 1108 4.13 25.95 -37.23
CA ASP A 1108 5.10 25.10 -37.91
C ASP A 1108 5.20 25.45 -39.40
N SER A 1109 4.07 25.70 -40.06
CA SER A 1109 4.03 26.08 -41.47
C SER A 1109 4.69 27.44 -41.72
N ILE A 1110 4.41 28.45 -40.88
CA ILE A 1110 4.98 29.80 -40.96
C ILE A 1110 6.46 29.81 -40.55
N ALA A 1111 6.85 29.07 -39.51
CA ALA A 1111 8.24 29.07 -39.06
C ALA A 1111 9.20 28.43 -40.08
N ALA A 1112 8.73 27.40 -40.79
CA ALA A 1112 9.47 26.74 -41.85
C ALA A 1112 9.33 27.41 -43.22
N GLU A 1113 8.46 28.42 -43.34
CA GLU A 1113 8.06 29.13 -44.57
C GLU A 1113 9.07 29.03 -45.71
N SER A 1114 8.74 28.20 -46.71
CA SER A 1114 9.55 27.98 -47.90
C SER A 1114 9.31 29.02 -49.01
N ILE A 1115 8.28 29.87 -48.84
CA ILE A 1115 7.82 30.87 -49.80
C ILE A 1115 7.48 32.14 -49.04
N PHE A 1116 7.94 33.30 -49.50
CA PHE A 1116 7.61 34.59 -48.90
C PHE A 1116 6.10 34.89 -48.92
N VAL A 1117 5.48 35.02 -47.74
CA VAL A 1117 4.09 35.44 -47.55
C VAL A 1117 4.05 36.90 -47.05
N ASP A 1118 3.77 37.84 -47.95
CA ASP A 1118 3.64 39.27 -47.65
C ASP A 1118 2.25 39.70 -47.21
N HIS A 1119 1.22 38.97 -47.61
CA HIS A 1119 -0.17 39.22 -47.28
C HIS A 1119 -0.91 37.94 -46.92
N LEU A 1120 -2.05 38.09 -46.26
CA LEU A 1120 -3.01 37.04 -45.96
C LEU A 1120 -4.33 37.31 -46.67
N ILE A 1121 -5.12 36.26 -46.90
CA ILE A 1121 -6.47 36.36 -47.45
C ILE A 1121 -7.48 36.27 -46.30
N ILE A 1122 -8.09 37.40 -45.95
CA ILE A 1122 -9.12 37.50 -44.89
C ILE A 1122 -10.39 38.09 -45.54
N ASP A 1123 -11.52 37.42 -45.37
CA ASP A 1123 -12.80 37.77 -46.04
C ASP A 1123 -12.64 38.06 -47.55
N ASP A 1124 -11.92 37.16 -48.25
CA ASP A 1124 -11.61 37.25 -49.68
C ASP A 1124 -10.83 38.52 -50.09
N LYS A 1125 -10.15 39.18 -49.14
CA LYS A 1125 -9.29 40.35 -49.38
C LYS A 1125 -7.86 40.09 -48.97
N GLU A 1126 -6.93 40.67 -49.72
CA GLU A 1126 -5.52 40.72 -49.34
C GLU A 1126 -5.35 41.72 -48.19
N VAL A 1127 -4.84 41.24 -47.07
CA VAL A 1127 -4.67 41.98 -45.82
C VAL A 1127 -3.22 41.84 -45.38
N SER A 1128 -2.60 42.94 -44.96
CA SER A 1128 -1.24 42.93 -44.42
C SER A 1128 -1.17 42.13 -43.11
N TRP A 1129 0.02 41.64 -42.74
CA TRP A 1129 0.22 41.02 -41.42
C TRP A 1129 -0.15 41.96 -40.28
N ALA A 1130 0.12 43.26 -40.41
CA ALA A 1130 -0.22 44.27 -39.40
C ALA A 1130 -1.74 44.37 -39.18
N ASP A 1131 -2.49 44.43 -40.27
CA ASP A 1131 -3.95 44.50 -40.24
C ASP A 1131 -4.56 43.19 -39.73
N ALA A 1132 -3.99 42.05 -40.10
CA ALA A 1132 -4.41 40.75 -39.58
C ALA A 1132 -4.20 40.65 -38.06
N ILE A 1133 -3.03 41.05 -37.55
CA ILE A 1133 -2.73 41.11 -36.11
C ILE A 1133 -3.75 42.01 -35.39
N SER A 1134 -4.04 43.20 -35.95
CA SER A 1134 -5.05 44.13 -35.45
C SER A 1134 -6.43 43.46 -35.32
N GLN A 1135 -6.86 42.77 -36.37
CA GLN A 1135 -8.14 42.08 -36.39
C GLN A 1135 -8.20 40.92 -35.38
N ILE A 1136 -7.12 40.16 -35.21
CA ILE A 1136 -7.02 39.10 -34.18
C ILE A 1136 -7.12 39.71 -32.76
N CYS A 1137 -6.42 40.82 -32.51
CA CYS A 1137 -6.51 41.56 -31.24
C CYS A 1137 -7.93 42.04 -30.97
N CYS A 1138 -8.62 42.61 -31.98
CA CYS A 1138 -10.02 43.02 -31.90
C CYS A 1138 -10.99 41.85 -31.65
N SER A 1139 -10.60 40.63 -32.06
CA SER A 1139 -11.36 39.41 -31.81
C SER A 1139 -11.13 38.82 -30.40
N GLY A 1140 -10.23 39.40 -29.60
CA GLY A 1140 -10.01 39.05 -28.19
C GLY A 1140 -9.04 37.89 -27.97
N ILE A 1141 -8.24 37.52 -28.98
CA ILE A 1141 -7.26 36.42 -28.91
C ILE A 1141 -5.83 36.97 -28.99
N THR A 1142 -5.52 37.96 -28.14
CA THR A 1142 -4.28 38.77 -28.19
C THR A 1142 -3.02 37.95 -27.96
N GLN A 1143 -3.08 36.94 -27.08
CA GLN A 1143 -1.97 36.02 -26.87
C GLN A 1143 -1.58 35.28 -28.17
N PHE A 1144 -2.57 34.86 -28.97
CA PHE A 1144 -2.28 34.25 -30.27
C PHE A 1144 -1.71 35.27 -31.26
N ALA A 1145 -2.20 36.52 -31.25
CA ALA A 1145 -1.63 37.58 -32.08
C ALA A 1145 -0.14 37.82 -31.76
N ALA A 1146 0.22 37.85 -30.47
CA ALA A 1146 1.60 37.99 -30.05
C ALA A 1146 2.47 36.77 -30.40
N GLU A 1147 1.97 35.56 -30.15
CA GLU A 1147 2.67 34.33 -30.55
C GLU A 1147 2.85 34.28 -32.09
N LEU A 1148 1.81 34.54 -32.87
CA LEU A 1148 1.88 34.62 -34.33
C LEU A 1148 2.89 35.67 -34.79
N GLY A 1149 2.81 36.88 -34.24
CA GLY A 1149 3.74 37.99 -34.51
C GLY A 1149 5.20 37.61 -34.24
N SER A 1150 5.46 36.85 -33.17
CA SER A 1150 6.82 36.41 -32.83
C SER A 1150 7.38 35.37 -33.82
N HIS A 1151 6.51 34.59 -34.47
CA HIS A 1151 6.88 33.61 -35.49
C HIS A 1151 7.01 34.21 -36.90
N LEU A 1152 6.65 35.49 -37.09
CA LEU A 1152 6.83 36.18 -38.37
C LEU A 1152 8.31 36.36 -38.72
N VAL A 1153 8.59 36.13 -39.99
CA VAL A 1153 9.96 35.91 -40.45
C VAL A 1153 10.60 37.17 -41.06
N GLY A 1154 9.80 38.14 -41.52
CA GLY A 1154 10.29 39.42 -42.06
C GLY A 1154 10.52 40.47 -40.98
N ARG A 1155 11.61 41.24 -41.08
CA ARG A 1155 11.91 42.34 -40.13
C ARG A 1155 10.78 43.36 -40.12
N LYS A 1156 10.33 43.77 -41.30
CA LYS A 1156 9.24 44.74 -41.48
C LYS A 1156 7.92 44.23 -40.89
N THR A 1157 7.47 43.04 -41.30
CA THR A 1157 6.19 42.48 -40.84
C THR A 1157 6.18 42.18 -39.34
N ARG A 1158 7.31 41.73 -38.78
CA ARG A 1158 7.46 41.51 -37.34
C ARG A 1158 7.47 42.83 -36.55
N SER A 1159 8.12 43.88 -37.07
CA SER A 1159 8.13 45.20 -36.44
C SER A 1159 6.74 45.85 -36.50
N GLU A 1160 6.03 45.72 -37.61
CA GLU A 1160 4.65 46.17 -37.76
C GLU A 1160 3.71 45.43 -36.79
N ALA A 1161 3.86 44.10 -36.66
CA ALA A 1161 3.10 43.31 -35.69
C ALA A 1161 3.38 43.74 -34.24
N LEU A 1162 4.65 43.97 -33.88
CA LEU A 1162 5.04 44.47 -32.57
C LEU A 1162 4.42 45.85 -32.31
N ASN A 1163 4.61 46.81 -33.23
CA ASN A 1163 4.04 48.15 -33.10
C ASN A 1163 2.53 48.12 -32.93
N LYS A 1164 1.84 47.20 -33.64
CA LYS A 1164 0.40 47.05 -33.49
C LYS A 1164 0.00 46.52 -32.11
N LEU A 1165 0.67 45.49 -31.62
CA LEU A 1165 0.46 44.97 -30.26
C LEU A 1165 0.68 46.05 -29.19
N LEU A 1166 1.74 46.85 -29.34
CA LEU A 1166 2.06 47.93 -28.41
C LEU A 1166 1.05 49.08 -28.48
N SER A 1167 0.57 49.43 -29.68
CA SER A 1167 -0.47 50.44 -29.86
C SER A 1167 -1.83 50.04 -29.26
N ASP A 1168 -2.07 48.73 -29.08
CA ASP A 1168 -3.27 48.17 -28.47
C ASP A 1168 -3.05 47.83 -26.97
N ASP A 1169 -1.98 48.37 -26.36
CA ASP A 1169 -1.58 48.17 -24.96
C ASP A 1169 -1.30 46.69 -24.57
N LYS A 1170 -0.86 45.86 -25.52
CA LYS A 1170 -0.55 44.43 -25.31
C LYS A 1170 0.92 44.18 -24.97
N TYR A 1171 1.45 44.96 -24.03
CA TYR A 1171 2.87 44.90 -23.63
C TYR A 1171 3.28 43.52 -23.09
N ASP A 1172 2.50 42.95 -22.17
CA ASP A 1172 2.81 41.66 -21.56
C ASP A 1172 2.74 40.51 -22.55
N ASP A 1173 1.76 40.51 -23.46
CA ASP A 1173 1.63 39.50 -24.51
C ASP A 1173 2.86 39.52 -25.43
N ALA A 1174 3.34 40.72 -25.81
CA ALA A 1174 4.56 40.87 -26.61
C ALA A 1174 5.81 40.37 -25.87
N LEU A 1175 5.98 40.72 -24.60
CA LEU A 1175 7.12 40.25 -23.79
C LEU A 1175 7.08 38.72 -23.61
N ASN A 1176 5.91 38.16 -23.31
CA ASN A 1176 5.70 36.71 -23.17
C ASN A 1176 5.96 35.94 -24.47
N ALA A 1177 5.64 36.54 -25.63
CA ALA A 1177 5.90 35.95 -26.94
C ALA A 1177 7.38 36.02 -27.37
N GLY A 1178 8.25 36.69 -26.59
CA GLY A 1178 9.69 36.77 -26.86
C GLY A 1178 10.10 37.89 -27.81
N PHE A 1179 9.33 38.98 -27.88
CA PHE A 1179 9.81 40.23 -28.49
C PHE A 1179 10.90 40.89 -27.62
N ASP A 1180 11.75 41.70 -28.24
CA ASP A 1180 12.84 42.37 -27.53
C ASP A 1180 12.30 43.36 -26.50
N LYS A 1181 12.64 43.12 -25.23
CA LYS A 1181 12.23 43.97 -24.10
C LYS A 1181 12.70 45.41 -24.26
N GLU A 1182 13.88 45.65 -24.84
CA GLU A 1182 14.40 47.01 -25.00
C GLU A 1182 13.58 47.79 -26.02
N LEU A 1183 13.15 47.15 -27.12
CA LEU A 1183 12.25 47.75 -28.09
C LEU A 1183 10.87 48.05 -27.49
N VAL A 1184 10.31 47.11 -26.72
CA VAL A 1184 9.02 47.32 -26.03
C VAL A 1184 9.10 48.49 -25.05
N PHE A 1185 10.17 48.55 -24.25
CA PHE A 1185 10.32 49.57 -23.22
C PHE A 1185 10.67 50.94 -23.82
N ASN A 1186 11.50 51.00 -24.86
CA ASN A 1186 11.75 52.23 -25.63
C ASN A 1186 10.44 52.79 -26.19
N PHE A 1187 9.62 51.95 -26.82
CA PHE A 1187 8.33 52.37 -27.37
C PHE A 1187 7.43 53.00 -26.31
N ILE A 1188 7.35 52.40 -25.11
CA ILE A 1188 6.55 52.93 -24.00
C ILE A 1188 7.02 54.34 -23.60
N VAL A 1189 8.34 54.56 -23.52
CA VAL A 1189 8.92 55.85 -23.13
C VAL A 1189 8.79 56.89 -24.25
N GLU A 1190 9.13 56.54 -25.48
CA GLU A 1190 9.10 57.45 -26.64
C GLU A 1190 7.70 57.94 -26.99
N ASN A 1191 6.66 57.15 -26.68
CA ASN A 1191 5.26 57.50 -26.94
C ASN A 1191 4.52 58.04 -25.71
N ASP A 1192 5.22 58.36 -24.61
CA ASP A 1192 4.66 58.88 -23.35
C ASP A 1192 3.56 57.96 -22.73
N LEU A 1193 3.74 56.64 -22.85
CA LEU A 1193 2.79 55.61 -22.39
C LEU A 1193 3.15 55.02 -21.01
N VAL A 1194 4.10 55.62 -20.29
CA VAL A 1194 4.65 55.11 -19.02
C VAL A 1194 3.55 54.89 -17.96
N ILE A 1195 2.59 55.81 -17.86
CA ILE A 1195 1.44 55.68 -16.94
C ILE A 1195 0.58 54.47 -17.33
N ASN A 1196 0.32 54.30 -18.63
CA ASN A 1196 -0.52 53.22 -19.12
C ASN A 1196 0.17 51.86 -18.92
N ALA A 1197 1.46 51.76 -19.22
CA ALA A 1197 2.27 50.57 -18.94
C ALA A 1197 2.30 50.24 -17.44
N THR A 1198 2.33 51.24 -16.55
CA THR A 1198 2.24 51.04 -15.09
C THR A 1198 0.90 50.44 -14.66
N ASN A 1199 -0.19 50.71 -15.40
CA ASN A 1199 -1.50 50.12 -15.16
C ASN A 1199 -1.60 48.68 -15.68
N MET A 1200 -0.95 48.39 -16.81
CA MET A 1200 -1.19 47.17 -17.58
C MET A 1200 -0.19 46.05 -17.31
N LEU A 1201 1.10 46.38 -17.09
CA LEU A 1201 2.17 45.39 -16.92
C LEU A 1201 1.95 44.52 -15.67
N VAL A 1202 2.06 43.21 -15.83
CA VAL A 1202 2.12 42.28 -14.68
C VAL A 1202 3.38 42.51 -13.85
N ASP A 1203 3.33 42.13 -12.57
CA ASP A 1203 4.39 42.41 -11.59
C ASP A 1203 5.80 42.00 -12.07
N GLU A 1204 5.94 40.86 -12.76
CA GLU A 1204 7.23 40.39 -13.28
C GLU A 1204 7.82 41.34 -14.34
N HIS A 1205 7.03 41.71 -15.35
CA HIS A 1205 7.46 42.62 -16.41
C HIS A 1205 7.57 44.06 -15.93
N PHE A 1206 6.73 44.48 -14.98
CA PHE A 1206 6.82 45.77 -14.32
C PHE A 1206 8.16 45.95 -13.59
N VAL A 1207 8.66 44.90 -12.93
CA VAL A 1207 9.99 44.90 -12.31
C VAL A 1207 11.10 45.05 -13.35
N LEU A 1208 11.00 44.32 -14.46
CA LEU A 1208 11.98 44.44 -15.56
C LEU A 1208 11.97 45.85 -16.17
N PHE A 1209 10.78 46.41 -16.39
CA PHE A 1209 10.60 47.75 -16.95
C PHE A 1209 11.21 48.82 -16.05
N THR A 1210 10.89 48.81 -14.75
CA THR A 1210 11.43 49.81 -13.80
C THR A 1210 12.94 49.68 -13.60
N ALA A 1211 13.49 48.47 -13.58
CA ALA A 1211 14.93 48.24 -13.57
C ALA A 1211 15.61 48.76 -14.85
N TRP A 1212 14.97 48.54 -16.01
CA TRP A 1212 15.46 49.03 -17.29
C TRP A 1212 15.42 50.56 -17.39
N LEU A 1213 14.36 51.22 -16.91
CA LEU A 1213 14.29 52.69 -16.84
C LEU A 1213 15.46 53.25 -16.02
N LYS A 1214 15.79 52.59 -14.90
CA LYS A 1214 16.89 53.04 -14.05
C LYS A 1214 18.25 52.84 -14.70
N LYS A 1215 18.45 51.69 -15.36
CA LYS A 1215 19.68 51.37 -16.09
C LYS A 1215 19.96 52.38 -17.22
N ASN A 1216 18.92 52.90 -17.88
CA ASN A 1216 19.02 53.85 -18.99
C ASN A 1216 18.83 55.31 -18.57
N HIS A 1217 18.89 55.61 -17.26
CA HIS A 1217 18.80 56.98 -16.73
C HIS A 1217 17.52 57.75 -17.08
N HIS A 1218 16.38 57.07 -17.25
CA HIS A 1218 15.07 57.70 -17.44
C HIS A 1218 14.41 58.08 -16.11
N ASP A 1219 15.06 58.95 -15.33
CA ASP A 1219 14.59 59.32 -13.98
C ASP A 1219 13.22 60.03 -14.00
N ASP A 1220 12.89 60.77 -15.06
CA ASP A 1220 11.57 61.41 -15.23
C ASP A 1220 10.45 60.37 -15.39
N ALA A 1221 10.69 59.30 -16.16
CA ALA A 1221 9.73 58.20 -16.32
C ALA A 1221 9.54 57.43 -15.00
N ILE A 1222 10.59 57.25 -14.20
CA ILE A 1222 10.48 56.66 -12.85
C ILE A 1222 9.59 57.52 -11.94
N ALA A 1223 9.71 58.86 -12.03
CA ALA A 1223 8.83 59.77 -11.30
C ALA A 1223 7.36 59.64 -11.76
N GLN A 1224 7.12 59.48 -13.07
CA GLN A 1224 5.78 59.19 -13.59
C GLN A 1224 5.21 57.87 -13.09
N VAL A 1225 6.00 56.78 -13.09
CA VAL A 1225 5.60 55.47 -12.53
C VAL A 1225 5.22 55.62 -11.05
N LYS A 1226 6.06 56.31 -10.26
CA LYS A 1226 5.80 56.56 -8.84
C LYS A 1226 4.50 57.34 -8.64
N LYS A 1227 4.28 58.39 -9.41
CA LYS A 1227 3.05 59.18 -9.36
C LYS A 1227 1.83 58.33 -9.72
N ALA A 1228 1.89 57.56 -10.80
CA ALA A 1228 0.81 56.67 -11.21
C ALA A 1228 0.47 55.62 -10.14
N LEU A 1229 1.48 54.99 -9.52
CA LEU A 1229 1.26 54.05 -8.41
C LEU A 1229 0.65 54.73 -7.18
N LEU A 1230 1.02 55.97 -6.87
CA LEU A 1230 0.43 56.75 -5.79
C LEU A 1230 -1.03 57.10 -6.09
N ASP A 1231 -1.33 57.54 -7.31
CA ASP A 1231 -2.67 57.87 -7.78
C ASP A 1231 -3.60 56.63 -7.76
N GLN A 1232 -3.05 55.43 -7.97
CA GLN A 1232 -3.75 54.14 -7.80
C GLN A 1232 -3.87 53.66 -6.33
N GLY A 1233 -3.26 54.35 -5.37
CA GLY A 1233 -3.23 53.92 -3.96
C GLY A 1233 -2.26 52.76 -3.65
N ARG A 1234 -1.35 52.40 -4.58
CA ARG A 1234 -0.37 51.29 -4.44
C ARG A 1234 0.92 51.73 -3.71
N THR A 1235 0.78 52.39 -2.57
CA THR A 1235 1.91 52.97 -1.80
C THR A 1235 2.99 51.95 -1.39
N LYS A 1236 2.60 50.70 -1.06
CA LYS A 1236 3.54 49.62 -0.74
C LYS A 1236 4.40 49.20 -1.93
N GLU A 1237 3.86 49.26 -3.15
CA GLU A 1237 4.60 48.88 -4.36
C GLU A 1237 5.63 49.94 -4.72
N VAL A 1238 5.35 51.23 -4.45
CA VAL A 1238 6.33 52.31 -4.51
C VAL A 1238 7.52 52.01 -3.60
N THR A 1239 7.27 51.67 -2.33
CA THR A 1239 8.35 51.36 -1.38
C THR A 1239 9.19 50.15 -1.83
N ARG A 1240 8.54 49.11 -2.39
CA ARG A 1240 9.24 47.93 -2.93
C ARG A 1240 10.07 48.27 -4.16
N MET A 1241 9.53 49.06 -5.08
CA MET A 1241 10.23 49.54 -6.27
C MET A 1241 11.47 50.35 -5.86
N GLU A 1242 11.32 51.33 -4.97
CA GLU A 1242 12.43 52.15 -4.48
C GLU A 1242 13.50 51.32 -3.78
N ALA A 1243 13.11 50.36 -2.94
CA ALA A 1243 14.05 49.44 -2.29
C ALA A 1243 14.79 48.54 -3.29
N ARG A 1244 14.14 48.13 -4.38
CA ARG A 1244 14.77 47.35 -5.47
C ARG A 1244 15.75 48.20 -6.28
N LEU A 1245 15.34 49.41 -6.67
CA LEU A 1245 16.18 50.33 -7.44
C LEU A 1245 17.40 50.80 -6.64
N ALA A 1246 17.25 51.00 -5.32
CA ALA A 1246 18.37 51.34 -4.43
C ALA A 1246 19.41 50.20 -4.32
N LYS A 1247 18.98 48.94 -4.38
CA LYS A 1247 19.91 47.78 -4.37
C LYS A 1247 20.72 47.64 -5.66
N GLN A 1248 20.28 48.24 -6.76
CA GLN A 1248 21.00 48.22 -8.05
C GLN A 1248 22.07 49.33 -8.15
N GLN A 1249 22.20 50.20 -7.14
CA GLN A 1249 23.26 51.22 -7.05
C GLN A 1249 24.56 50.70 -6.42
N CYS A 1250 24.56 49.48 -5.86
CA CYS A 1250 25.75 48.75 -5.41
C CYS A 1250 26.10 47.67 -6.44
#